data_AF-A0A368HD97-F1
#
_entry.id   AF-A0A368HD97-F1
#
_cell.length_a   1.000
_cell.length_b   1.000
_cell.length_c   1.000
_cell.angle_alpha   90.00
_cell.angle_beta   90.00
_cell.angle_gamma   90.00
#
_symmetry.space_group_name_H-M   'P 1'
#
loop_
_entity.id
_entity.type
_entity.pdbx_description
1 polymer ?
#
loop_
_entity_poly.entity_id
_entity_poly.type
_entity_poly.pdbx_seq_one_letter_code
_entity_poly.pdbx_strand_id
1 'polypeptide(L)'
;MNIRCARPEDLINTQHANLMCLPENYQMKYYFYHALTWPQLSYVAEDHKGNVVGYVLAKMEEDPDEEPHGHITSLAVKRSYRRLGLAQKLMDQTARAMIETFNARYVSLHVRVSNRAALNLYQNTLKFTASEVEPKYYADGEDAYAMKRCLVQFATENNIEPADRESFFAVKSNEDKKKNRHESLNLPMAGGLDPPYERFQDEVPPNSEPKQSYHDGAPATNAPHEIESHVVVPAAESSYLLFFQVVFPFSIAGVGMVCAGVVLDIVQHWKLFKEVPEIFILVPALLGLKGNLEMTLASRLSTLANLGHLDNPTQRREVVLSNLALIQVQATVIAFLASAFAMALAWIPRGQLDWSHAALLCASSLATACCASLILSILMAMVVIFSRKYDINPDNVATPIAASLGDLTTLAVLSMFGSVFLEAHLTESWLNVTIIIVLLLIAPIWIRLALRDDGAKEVLSDGWSPIIFAMLMSSGGGFILENAIQQYPNVAIFQPVINGVGGNLAAVQASRLSTYFHQSATLGELPDGWVIQRFHSFKRAFFSKDTDSRSARVLLFLVVPGHIAFNWLIRVFHFGSIVPPHGALFTSLYLIAALTQVVILLYVCQYMVAVMWTWRINPDNSAIPYLTALGDVLGTLLLFLLFLFLDKIDSKEILVT
;
A
#
# COMPACT_ATOMS: atom_id res chain seq x y z
N MET A 1 -14.63 19.70 -38.03
CA MET A 1 -14.01 19.47 -36.72
C MET A 1 -13.33 20.75 -36.32
N ASN A 2 -13.71 21.30 -35.17
CA ASN A 2 -13.06 22.48 -34.62
C ASN A 2 -11.82 22.02 -33.83
N ILE A 3 -10.68 22.70 -34.00
CA ILE A 3 -9.46 22.44 -33.22
C ILE A 3 -9.19 23.69 -32.40
N ARG A 4 -9.11 23.52 -31.08
CA ARG A 4 -8.91 24.64 -30.15
C ARG A 4 -8.09 24.18 -28.95
N CYS A 5 -7.53 25.15 -28.23
CA CYS A 5 -6.86 24.90 -26.96
C CYS A 5 -7.83 24.22 -25.99
N ALA A 6 -7.34 23.21 -25.28
CA ALA A 6 -8.08 22.49 -24.26
C ALA A 6 -8.32 23.40 -23.05
N ARG A 7 -9.50 23.31 -22.46
CA ARG A 7 -9.89 24.01 -21.24
C ARG A 7 -10.09 23.00 -20.11
N PRO A 8 -10.10 23.44 -18.84
CA PRO A 8 -10.39 22.56 -17.71
C PRO A 8 -11.72 21.80 -17.84
N GLU A 9 -12.73 22.40 -18.47
CA GLU A 9 -14.03 21.76 -18.76
C GLU A 9 -13.93 20.58 -19.75
N ASP A 10 -12.89 20.54 -20.60
CA ASP A 10 -12.68 19.48 -21.58
C ASP A 10 -11.99 18.25 -21.00
N LEU A 11 -11.41 18.33 -19.79
CA LEU A 11 -10.53 17.29 -19.25
C LEU A 11 -11.26 15.96 -19.02
N ILE A 12 -12.51 16.00 -18.58
CA ILE A 12 -13.36 14.81 -18.43
C ILE A 12 -13.57 14.12 -19.79
N ASN A 13 -13.89 14.91 -20.82
CA ASN A 13 -14.10 14.39 -22.17
C ASN A 13 -12.79 13.90 -22.82
N THR A 14 -11.67 14.52 -22.47
CA THR A 14 -10.32 14.14 -22.89
C THR A 14 -9.92 12.81 -22.26
N GLN A 15 -10.15 12.64 -20.95
CA GLN A 15 -9.92 11.38 -20.24
C GLN A 15 -10.82 10.26 -20.80
N HIS A 16 -12.09 10.55 -21.06
CA HIS A 16 -12.98 9.60 -21.71
C HIS A 16 -12.46 9.19 -23.10
N ALA A 17 -11.94 10.13 -23.90
CA ALA A 17 -11.33 9.81 -25.18
C ALA A 17 -10.04 8.99 -25.05
N ASN A 18 -9.24 9.19 -24.00
CA ASN A 18 -8.05 8.39 -23.68
C ASN A 18 -8.42 6.93 -23.42
N LEU A 19 -9.34 6.71 -22.48
CA LEU A 19 -9.84 5.38 -22.09
C LEU A 19 -10.38 4.58 -23.28
N MET A 20 -10.99 5.26 -24.25
CA MET A 20 -11.54 4.62 -25.44
C MET A 20 -10.51 4.33 -26.54
N CYS A 21 -9.33 4.95 -26.50
CA CYS A 21 -8.38 4.92 -27.61
C CYS A 21 -7.02 4.32 -27.27
N LEU A 22 -6.60 4.35 -26.01
CA LEU A 22 -5.24 4.00 -25.58
C LEU A 22 -5.26 3.09 -24.33
N PRO A 23 -4.30 2.16 -24.22
CA PRO A 23 -4.13 1.33 -23.04
C PRO A 23 -3.46 2.08 -21.87
N GLU A 24 -2.61 3.07 -22.16
CA GLU A 24 -1.99 3.93 -21.15
C GLU A 24 -2.97 5.01 -20.70
N ASN A 25 -3.43 4.88 -19.45
CA ASN A 25 -4.47 5.72 -18.86
C ASN A 25 -3.97 6.45 -17.62
N TYR A 26 -4.53 7.63 -17.37
CA TYR A 26 -4.09 8.52 -16.30
C TYR A 26 -5.25 8.96 -15.39
N GLN A 27 -4.96 9.18 -14.12
CA GLN A 27 -5.92 9.76 -13.17
C GLN A 27 -6.21 11.23 -13.48
N MET A 28 -7.38 11.73 -13.09
CA MET A 28 -7.80 13.12 -13.36
C MET A 28 -6.82 14.16 -12.78
N LYS A 29 -6.17 13.86 -11.65
CA LYS A 29 -5.11 14.71 -11.07
C LYS A 29 -4.00 15.02 -12.09
N TYR A 30 -3.64 14.05 -12.94
CA TYR A 30 -2.58 14.23 -13.94
C TYR A 30 -3.03 15.13 -15.10
N TYR A 31 -4.29 15.05 -15.51
CA TYR A 31 -4.89 15.99 -16.47
C TYR A 31 -4.94 17.41 -15.92
N PHE A 32 -5.35 17.57 -14.66
CA PHE A 32 -5.33 18.88 -14.00
C PHE A 32 -3.92 19.44 -13.87
N TYR A 33 -2.93 18.63 -13.54
CA TYR A 33 -1.52 19.06 -13.52
C TYR A 33 -1.10 19.65 -14.87
N HIS A 34 -1.38 18.96 -15.99
CA HIS A 34 -1.05 19.50 -17.31
C HIS A 34 -1.79 20.81 -17.61
N ALA A 35 -3.10 20.83 -17.36
CA ALA A 35 -3.95 21.99 -17.67
C ALA A 35 -3.64 23.22 -16.82
N LEU A 36 -3.14 23.03 -15.59
CA LEU A 36 -2.81 24.12 -14.68
C LEU A 36 -1.36 24.59 -14.81
N THR A 37 -0.42 23.70 -15.15
CA THR A 37 0.99 24.04 -15.32
C THR A 37 1.28 24.59 -16.72
N TRP A 38 0.73 23.96 -17.78
CA TRP A 38 0.95 24.38 -19.18
C TRP A 38 -0.36 24.49 -19.96
N PRO A 39 -1.25 25.44 -19.59
CA PRO A 39 -2.58 25.57 -20.17
C PRO A 39 -2.59 25.76 -21.69
N GLN A 40 -1.51 26.28 -22.28
CA GLN A 40 -1.40 26.58 -23.71
C GLN A 40 -1.06 25.36 -24.58
N LEU A 41 -0.59 24.25 -24.01
CA LEU A 41 0.04 23.18 -24.79
C LEU A 41 -0.91 22.07 -25.23
N SER A 42 -2.02 21.89 -24.53
CA SER A 42 -2.97 20.82 -24.80
C SER A 42 -4.11 21.32 -25.71
N TYR A 43 -4.48 20.51 -26.71
CA TYR A 43 -5.50 20.87 -27.69
C TYR A 43 -6.53 19.74 -27.84
N VAL A 44 -7.77 20.13 -28.17
CA VAL A 44 -8.87 19.21 -28.47
C VAL A 44 -9.40 19.44 -29.87
N ALA A 45 -9.85 18.36 -30.50
CA ALA A 45 -10.64 18.36 -31.72
C ALA A 45 -12.08 17.98 -31.36
N GLU A 46 -13.05 18.85 -31.66
CA GLU A 46 -14.47 18.64 -31.37
C GLU A 46 -15.33 18.57 -32.64
N ASP A 47 -16.42 17.79 -32.56
CA ASP A 47 -17.43 17.73 -33.61
C ASP A 47 -18.40 18.92 -33.55
N HIS A 48 -19.34 18.98 -34.49
CA HIS A 48 -20.33 20.06 -34.58
C HIS A 48 -21.30 20.11 -33.40
N LYS A 49 -21.31 19.08 -32.54
CA LYS A 49 -22.14 18.97 -31.34
C LYS A 49 -21.34 19.28 -30.07
N GLY A 50 -20.05 19.62 -30.18
CA GLY A 50 -19.17 19.91 -29.04
C GLY A 50 -18.55 18.66 -28.39
N ASN A 51 -18.67 17.48 -28.99
CA ASN A 51 -18.03 16.29 -28.43
C ASN A 51 -16.55 16.23 -28.81
N VAL A 52 -15.69 15.95 -27.84
CA VAL A 52 -14.26 15.69 -28.11
C VAL A 52 -14.11 14.38 -28.88
N VAL A 53 -13.54 14.49 -30.09
CA VAL A 53 -13.27 13.37 -31.02
C VAL A 53 -11.79 13.04 -31.14
N GLY A 54 -10.92 13.93 -30.70
CA GLY A 54 -9.50 13.69 -30.54
C GLY A 54 -8.85 14.77 -29.67
N TYR A 55 -7.67 14.49 -29.13
CA TYR A 55 -6.94 15.42 -28.29
C TYR A 55 -5.44 15.15 -28.33
N VAL A 56 -4.67 16.15 -27.91
CA VAL A 56 -3.25 16.05 -27.55
C VAL A 56 -3.07 16.63 -26.16
N LEU A 57 -2.39 15.88 -25.29
CA LEU A 57 -2.00 16.26 -23.95
C LEU A 57 -0.47 16.38 -23.94
N ALA A 58 0.03 17.55 -23.58
CA ALA A 58 1.45 17.86 -23.67
C ALA A 58 1.94 18.72 -22.51
N LYS A 59 3.23 18.60 -22.19
CA LYS A 59 3.93 19.33 -21.14
C LYS A 59 5.28 19.87 -21.63
N MET A 60 5.91 20.72 -20.84
CA MET A 60 7.36 20.95 -20.94
C MET A 60 8.08 19.99 -20.00
N GLU A 61 9.28 19.53 -20.37
CA GLU A 61 10.15 18.89 -19.38
C GLU A 61 10.79 19.93 -18.47
N GLU A 62 10.89 19.60 -17.19
CA GLU A 62 11.28 20.52 -16.11
C GLU A 62 12.75 20.33 -15.67
N ASP A 63 13.51 19.46 -16.33
CA ASP A 63 14.92 19.23 -16.01
C ASP A 63 15.78 20.47 -16.36
N PRO A 64 16.40 21.14 -15.37
CA PRO A 64 17.19 22.34 -15.60
C PRO A 64 18.50 22.07 -16.37
N ASP A 65 18.97 20.82 -16.41
CA ASP A 65 20.21 20.43 -17.10
C ASP A 65 19.98 20.11 -18.59
N GLU A 66 18.72 19.95 -19.02
CA GLU A 66 18.34 19.76 -20.41
C GLU A 66 17.96 21.07 -21.11
N GLU A 67 18.03 21.07 -22.46
CA GLU A 67 17.53 22.20 -23.22
C GLU A 67 15.99 22.26 -23.14
N PRO A 68 15.36 23.45 -23.07
CA PRO A 68 13.91 23.56 -23.02
C PRO A 68 13.27 22.79 -24.16
N HIS A 69 12.45 21.80 -23.82
CA HIS A 69 11.81 20.94 -24.80
C HIS A 69 10.45 20.47 -24.30
N GLY A 70 9.56 20.22 -25.25
CA GLY A 70 8.23 19.71 -24.96
C GLY A 70 8.20 18.19 -24.92
N HIS A 71 7.20 17.63 -24.24
CA HIS A 71 6.91 16.21 -24.23
C HIS A 71 5.44 15.95 -24.53
N ILE A 72 5.16 15.00 -25.44
CA ILE A 72 3.80 14.57 -25.76
C ILE A 72 3.42 13.40 -24.86
N THR A 73 2.64 13.71 -23.82
CA THR A 73 2.15 12.73 -22.84
C THR A 73 1.14 11.78 -23.45
N SER A 74 0.24 12.30 -24.29
CA SER A 74 -0.79 11.47 -24.92
C SER A 74 -1.37 12.13 -26.18
N LEU A 75 -1.64 11.33 -27.20
CA LEU A 75 -2.29 11.75 -28.43
C LEU A 75 -3.29 10.67 -28.87
N ALA A 76 -4.56 11.04 -29.02
CA ALA A 76 -5.57 10.10 -29.46
C ALA A 76 -6.61 10.75 -30.37
N VAL A 77 -7.09 9.98 -31.34
CA VAL A 77 -8.24 10.31 -32.18
C VAL A 77 -9.15 9.08 -32.25
N LYS A 78 -10.44 9.28 -31.94
CA LYS A 78 -11.47 8.24 -31.99
C LYS A 78 -11.47 7.57 -33.37
N ARG A 79 -11.62 6.24 -33.40
CA ARG A 79 -11.46 5.43 -34.62
C ARG A 79 -12.33 5.92 -35.79
N SER A 80 -13.56 6.36 -35.51
CA SER A 80 -14.52 6.91 -36.48
C SER A 80 -14.08 8.24 -37.11
N TYR A 81 -13.11 8.94 -36.51
CA TYR A 81 -12.62 10.26 -36.95
C TYR A 81 -11.14 10.22 -37.39
N ARG A 82 -10.56 9.03 -37.54
CA ARG A 82 -9.19 8.85 -38.06
C ARG A 82 -9.13 9.11 -39.57
N ARG A 83 -7.92 9.29 -40.10
CA ARG A 83 -7.63 9.60 -41.52
C ARG A 83 -8.18 10.94 -42.03
N LEU A 84 -8.59 11.83 -41.11
CA LEU A 84 -9.00 13.21 -41.40
C LEU A 84 -7.90 14.25 -41.15
N GLY A 85 -6.66 13.80 -40.88
CA GLY A 85 -5.52 14.68 -40.57
C GLY A 85 -5.57 15.36 -39.19
N LEU A 86 -6.50 14.97 -38.32
CA LEU A 86 -6.69 15.62 -37.00
C LEU A 86 -5.45 15.52 -36.11
N ALA A 87 -4.83 14.33 -36.03
CA ALA A 87 -3.66 14.11 -35.20
C ALA A 87 -2.48 15.02 -35.61
N GLN A 88 -2.26 15.20 -36.91
CA GLN A 88 -1.23 16.11 -37.42
C GLN A 88 -1.53 17.56 -37.01
N LYS A 89 -2.76 18.02 -37.23
CA LYS A 89 -3.16 19.40 -36.89
C LYS A 89 -3.07 19.68 -35.39
N LEU A 90 -3.46 18.73 -34.54
CA LEU A 90 -3.31 18.82 -33.08
C LEU A 90 -1.85 18.97 -32.69
N MET A 91 -0.97 18.10 -33.22
CA MET A 91 0.46 18.13 -32.96
C MET A 91 1.13 19.42 -33.44
N ASP A 92 0.76 19.94 -34.61
CA ASP A 92 1.33 21.18 -35.14
C ASP A 92 0.91 22.41 -34.32
N GLN A 93 -0.33 22.43 -33.79
CA GLN A 93 -0.76 23.49 -32.86
C GLN A 93 0.00 23.43 -31.52
N THR A 94 0.15 22.24 -30.95
CA THR A 94 0.95 22.05 -29.73
C THR A 94 2.40 22.44 -29.94
N ALA A 95 3.03 22.02 -31.04
CA ALA A 95 4.41 22.36 -31.37
C ALA A 95 4.61 23.88 -31.49
N ARG A 96 3.66 24.57 -32.13
CA ARG A 96 3.66 26.03 -32.23
C ARG A 96 3.56 26.70 -30.86
N ALA A 97 2.65 26.26 -30.01
CA ALA A 97 2.47 26.79 -28.66
C ALA A 97 3.72 26.59 -27.78
N MET A 98 4.41 25.44 -27.92
CA MET A 98 5.68 25.16 -27.25
C MET A 98 6.79 26.14 -27.63
N ILE A 99 6.85 26.53 -28.92
CA ILE A 99 7.83 27.52 -29.42
C ILE A 99 7.47 28.93 -28.94
N GLU A 100 6.23 29.35 -29.18
CA GLU A 100 5.77 30.73 -28.93
C GLU A 100 5.72 31.07 -27.43
N THR A 101 5.52 30.08 -26.56
CA THR A 101 5.34 30.30 -25.11
C THR A 101 6.59 29.95 -24.30
N PHE A 102 7.33 28.90 -24.69
CA PHE A 102 8.38 28.30 -23.85
C PHE A 102 9.73 28.13 -24.54
N ASN A 103 9.91 28.64 -25.77
CA ASN A 103 11.16 28.48 -26.52
C ASN A 103 11.62 27.02 -26.69
N ALA A 104 10.69 26.07 -26.76
CA ALA A 104 11.01 24.65 -26.86
C ALA A 104 11.80 24.33 -28.14
N ARG A 105 13.03 23.83 -28.02
CA ARG A 105 13.93 23.57 -29.18
C ARG A 105 13.61 22.25 -29.89
N TYR A 106 13.05 21.29 -29.17
CA TYR A 106 12.54 20.05 -29.71
C TYR A 106 11.30 19.59 -28.94
N VAL A 107 10.64 18.57 -29.46
CA VAL A 107 9.57 17.85 -28.77
C VAL A 107 9.85 16.35 -28.81
N SER A 108 9.66 15.68 -27.67
CA SER A 108 9.87 14.25 -27.51
C SER A 108 8.57 13.49 -27.22
N LEU A 109 8.59 12.19 -27.51
CA LEU A 109 7.51 11.26 -27.17
C LEU A 109 8.01 9.81 -27.16
N HIS A 110 7.22 8.93 -26.56
CA HIS A 110 7.42 7.48 -26.60
C HIS A 110 6.36 6.80 -27.44
N VAL A 111 6.76 5.82 -28.24
CA VAL A 111 5.82 5.01 -29.05
C VAL A 111 6.20 3.53 -29.04
N ARG A 112 5.19 2.67 -28.84
CA ARG A 112 5.31 1.21 -28.96
C ARG A 112 5.95 0.80 -30.29
N VAL A 113 6.91 -0.12 -30.23
CA VAL A 113 7.57 -0.67 -31.42
C VAL A 113 6.58 -1.36 -32.36
N SER A 114 5.50 -1.94 -31.83
CA SER A 114 4.44 -2.60 -32.61
C SER A 114 3.43 -1.65 -33.26
N ASN A 115 3.35 -0.38 -32.84
CA ASN A 115 2.30 0.55 -33.27
C ASN A 115 2.62 1.20 -34.62
N ARG A 116 2.45 0.42 -35.70
CA ARG A 116 2.73 0.83 -37.09
C ARG A 116 2.00 2.11 -37.52
N ALA A 117 0.78 2.33 -37.04
CA ALA A 117 -0.01 3.51 -37.41
C ALA A 117 0.58 4.79 -36.80
N ALA A 118 0.97 4.75 -35.53
CA ALA A 118 1.62 5.86 -34.85
C ALA A 118 3.04 6.10 -35.39
N LEU A 119 3.82 5.04 -35.66
CA LEU A 119 5.14 5.16 -36.27
C LEU A 119 5.08 5.86 -37.63
N ASN A 120 4.14 5.48 -38.49
CA ASN A 120 3.94 6.15 -39.77
C ASN A 120 3.56 7.63 -39.62
N LEU A 121 2.68 7.96 -38.65
CA LEU A 121 2.33 9.35 -38.35
C LEU A 121 3.55 10.15 -37.88
N TYR A 122 4.29 9.64 -36.89
CA TYR A 122 5.39 10.38 -36.29
C TYR A 122 6.58 10.50 -37.24
N GLN A 123 7.03 9.42 -37.89
CA GLN A 123 8.19 9.44 -38.77
C GLN A 123 7.89 10.12 -40.10
N ASN A 124 6.85 9.67 -40.81
CA ASN A 124 6.65 10.08 -42.21
C ASN A 124 5.92 11.42 -42.33
N THR A 125 4.89 11.64 -41.51
CA THR A 125 4.08 12.87 -41.55
C THR A 125 4.69 13.98 -40.72
N LEU A 126 5.03 13.71 -39.46
CA LEU A 126 5.47 14.73 -38.50
C LEU A 126 7.01 14.88 -38.41
N LYS A 127 7.78 14.08 -39.16
CA LYS A 127 9.24 14.16 -39.25
C LYS A 127 9.95 13.98 -37.90
N PHE A 128 9.41 13.13 -37.03
CA PHE A 128 10.12 12.66 -35.84
C PHE A 128 11.21 11.67 -36.25
N THR A 129 12.31 11.71 -35.51
CA THR A 129 13.44 10.78 -35.61
C THR A 129 13.52 9.93 -34.36
N ALA A 130 13.75 8.63 -34.50
CA ALA A 130 14.00 7.76 -33.35
C ALA A 130 15.41 8.07 -32.80
N SER A 131 15.49 8.37 -31.51
CA SER A 131 16.76 8.62 -30.81
C SER A 131 17.30 7.33 -30.19
N GLU A 132 16.48 6.66 -29.38
CA GLU A 132 16.88 5.48 -28.61
C GLU A 132 15.71 4.48 -28.52
N VAL A 133 16.04 3.24 -28.15
CA VAL A 133 15.07 2.18 -27.82
C VAL A 133 15.13 1.94 -26.33
N GLU A 134 14.00 2.11 -25.65
CA GLU A 134 13.88 1.88 -24.21
C GLU A 134 13.30 0.47 -23.97
N PRO A 135 14.11 -0.47 -23.46
CA PRO A 135 13.67 -1.84 -23.28
C PRO A 135 12.66 -1.94 -22.14
N LYS A 136 11.57 -2.69 -22.35
CA LYS A 136 10.49 -2.93 -21.37
C LYS A 136 9.91 -1.65 -20.76
N TYR A 137 9.78 -0.60 -21.57
CA TYR A 137 9.22 0.69 -21.14
C TYR A 137 7.75 0.58 -20.71
N TYR A 138 6.95 -0.21 -21.44
CA TYR A 138 5.53 -0.38 -21.14
C TYR A 138 5.30 -1.50 -20.10
N ALA A 139 4.20 -1.41 -19.35
CA ALA A 139 3.89 -2.34 -18.24
C ALA A 139 3.70 -3.81 -18.68
N ASP A 140 3.33 -4.04 -19.93
CA ASP A 140 3.25 -5.36 -20.56
C ASP A 140 4.61 -5.89 -21.05
N GLY A 141 5.69 -5.15 -20.81
CA GLY A 141 7.06 -5.50 -21.17
C GLY A 141 7.43 -5.17 -22.61
N GLU A 142 6.59 -4.45 -23.36
CA GLU A 142 6.93 -4.00 -24.70
C GLU A 142 7.95 -2.84 -24.65
N ASP A 143 8.89 -2.87 -25.59
CA ASP A 143 9.88 -1.80 -25.79
C ASP A 143 9.24 -0.54 -26.40
N ALA A 144 9.84 0.62 -26.17
CA ALA A 144 9.43 1.89 -26.76
C ALA A 144 10.54 2.51 -27.61
N TYR A 145 10.16 3.17 -28.71
CA TYR A 145 11.04 4.14 -29.36
C TYR A 145 10.88 5.51 -28.68
N ALA A 146 11.99 6.05 -28.18
CA ALA A 146 12.08 7.45 -27.78
C ALA A 146 12.31 8.30 -29.04
N MET A 147 11.33 9.12 -29.42
CA MET A 147 11.35 9.90 -30.65
C MET A 147 11.49 11.39 -30.38
N LYS A 148 12.21 12.11 -31.24
CA LYS A 148 12.41 13.57 -31.16
C LYS A 148 12.12 14.25 -32.49
N ARG A 149 11.48 15.43 -32.46
CA ARG A 149 11.29 16.34 -33.61
C ARG A 149 11.93 17.69 -33.28
N CYS A 150 12.80 18.18 -34.18
CA CYS A 150 13.44 19.48 -34.05
C CYS A 150 12.43 20.61 -34.29
N LEU A 151 12.18 21.43 -33.27
CA LEU A 151 11.26 22.56 -33.36
C LEU A 151 11.92 23.83 -33.92
N VAL A 152 13.25 23.95 -33.86
CA VAL A 152 13.99 25.06 -34.52
C VAL A 152 13.80 25.01 -36.04
N GLN A 153 13.91 23.82 -36.63
CA GLN A 153 13.65 23.62 -38.06
C GLN A 153 12.18 23.90 -38.39
N PHE A 154 11.26 23.35 -37.60
CA PHE A 154 9.82 23.57 -37.79
C PHE A 154 9.43 25.05 -37.71
N ALA A 155 9.99 25.80 -36.76
CA ALA A 155 9.77 27.24 -36.60
C ALA A 155 10.24 28.02 -37.83
N THR A 156 11.42 27.66 -38.35
CA THR A 156 12.00 28.30 -39.54
C THR A 156 11.16 28.02 -40.79
N GLU A 157 10.74 26.77 -41.00
CA GLU A 157 9.94 26.37 -42.17
C GLU A 157 8.53 27.00 -42.17
N ASN A 158 7.97 27.26 -40.98
CA ASN A 158 6.60 27.76 -40.83
C ASN A 158 6.53 29.24 -40.42
N ASN A 159 7.66 29.95 -40.42
CA ASN A 159 7.78 31.36 -39.99
C ASN A 159 7.11 31.63 -38.63
N ILE A 160 7.41 30.80 -37.63
CA ILE A 160 6.90 30.93 -36.26
C ILE A 160 7.88 31.76 -35.43
N GLU A 161 7.38 32.78 -34.73
CA GLU A 161 8.19 33.61 -33.83
C GLU A 161 8.27 32.97 -32.43
N PRO A 162 9.47 32.65 -31.92
CA PRO A 162 9.63 32.14 -30.55
C PRO A 162 9.45 33.25 -29.50
N ALA A 163 9.20 32.87 -28.24
CA ALA A 163 9.06 33.80 -27.11
C ALA A 163 10.30 34.71 -26.94
N ASP A 164 11.48 34.15 -27.14
CA ASP A 164 12.75 34.89 -27.20
C ASP A 164 13.60 34.39 -28.37
N ARG A 165 13.82 35.27 -29.35
CA ARG A 165 14.51 34.97 -30.60
C ARG A 165 16.01 34.74 -30.42
N GLU A 166 16.65 35.43 -29.49
CA GLU A 166 18.10 35.34 -29.33
C GLU A 166 18.51 34.00 -28.72
N SER A 167 17.84 33.57 -27.64
CA SER A 167 18.12 32.28 -27.00
C SER A 167 17.73 31.08 -27.87
N PHE A 168 16.63 31.19 -28.64
CA PHE A 168 16.10 30.08 -29.43
C PHE A 168 17.00 29.68 -30.61
N PHE A 169 17.55 30.68 -31.33
CA PHE A 169 18.42 30.46 -32.48
C PHE A 169 19.92 30.41 -32.13
N ALA A 170 20.28 30.54 -30.84
CA ALA A 170 21.66 30.44 -30.39
C ALA A 170 22.27 29.06 -30.72
N VAL A 171 23.45 29.07 -31.35
CA VAL A 171 24.25 27.87 -31.60
C VAL A 171 25.20 27.68 -30.42
N LYS A 172 24.97 26.66 -29.57
CA LYS A 172 25.93 26.31 -28.51
C LYS A 172 27.25 25.83 -29.13
N SER A 173 28.36 26.36 -28.62
CA SER A 173 29.71 26.02 -29.08
C SER A 173 30.08 24.57 -28.72
N ASN A 174 31.01 23.97 -29.48
CA ASN A 174 31.39 22.56 -29.33
C ASN A 174 32.05 22.18 -27.98
N GLU A 175 32.33 23.13 -27.08
CA GLU A 175 32.91 22.84 -25.77
C GLU A 175 31.88 22.27 -24.77
N ASP A 176 30.60 22.67 -24.85
CA ASP A 176 29.55 22.17 -23.96
C ASP A 176 29.16 20.70 -24.25
N LYS A 177 29.32 20.26 -25.51
CA LYS A 177 29.06 18.87 -25.92
C LYS A 177 30.05 17.87 -25.31
N LYS A 178 31.24 18.30 -24.86
CA LYS A 178 32.23 17.42 -24.23
C LYS A 178 31.93 17.12 -22.76
N LYS A 179 31.20 17.99 -22.07
CA LYS A 179 30.83 17.77 -20.66
C LYS A 179 29.80 16.64 -20.51
N ASN A 180 28.78 16.60 -21.38
CA ASN A 180 27.75 15.55 -21.35
C ASN A 180 28.19 14.19 -21.94
N ARG A 181 29.38 14.10 -22.55
CA ARG A 181 29.92 12.83 -23.07
C ARG A 181 30.83 12.07 -22.10
N HIS A 182 31.28 12.71 -21.02
CA HIS A 182 32.31 12.12 -20.16
C HIS A 182 31.78 11.25 -19.01
N GLU A 183 30.46 11.21 -18.77
CA GLU A 183 29.86 10.40 -17.69
C GLU A 183 29.26 9.06 -18.14
N SER A 184 29.29 8.73 -19.44
CA SER A 184 28.74 7.48 -19.97
C SER A 184 29.77 6.60 -20.70
N LEU A 185 30.94 6.38 -20.09
CA LEU A 185 31.87 5.37 -20.58
C LEU A 185 32.60 4.66 -19.43
N ASN A 186 32.19 3.42 -19.13
CA ASN A 186 33.05 2.30 -18.75
C ASN A 186 32.25 1.00 -18.56
N LEU A 187 32.25 0.12 -19.57
CA LEU A 187 32.27 -1.36 -19.51
C LEU A 187 32.24 -1.93 -20.96
N PRO A 188 32.70 -3.16 -21.21
CA PRO A 188 33.57 -3.47 -22.35
C PRO A 188 32.82 -3.93 -23.61
N MET A 189 33.50 -3.68 -24.72
CA MET A 189 33.16 -4.08 -26.08
C MET A 189 32.85 -5.58 -26.20
N ALA A 190 31.65 -5.90 -26.71
CA ALA A 190 31.32 -7.22 -27.23
C ALA A 190 30.86 -7.07 -28.69
N GLY A 191 31.67 -7.68 -29.58
CA GLY A 191 31.38 -8.21 -30.92
C GLY A 191 30.26 -7.60 -31.76
N GLY A 192 30.65 -6.98 -32.87
CA GLY A 192 29.74 -6.61 -33.95
C GLY A 192 29.06 -7.81 -34.59
N LEU A 193 27.84 -7.58 -35.05
CA LEU A 193 27.10 -8.34 -36.06
C LEU A 193 26.02 -7.41 -36.61
N ASP A 194 26.17 -7.02 -37.88
CA ASP A 194 25.15 -6.29 -38.65
C ASP A 194 23.91 -7.18 -38.85
N PRO A 195 22.67 -6.65 -38.75
CA PRO A 195 21.48 -7.39 -39.16
C PRO A 195 21.18 -7.18 -40.66
N PRO A 196 20.81 -8.25 -41.41
CA PRO A 196 20.51 -8.15 -42.83
C PRO A 196 19.08 -7.66 -43.07
N TYR A 197 18.93 -6.85 -44.13
CA TYR A 197 17.66 -6.37 -44.65
C TYR A 197 17.17 -7.37 -45.72
N GLU A 198 16.18 -8.20 -45.43
CA GLU A 198 15.48 -8.99 -46.46
C GLU A 198 14.05 -8.49 -46.70
N ARG A 199 13.82 -8.23 -47.97
CA ARG A 199 12.61 -7.69 -48.60
C ARG A 199 11.68 -8.87 -48.89
N PHE A 200 10.60 -9.05 -48.14
CA PHE A 200 9.60 -10.06 -48.46
C PHE A 200 8.55 -9.52 -49.44
N GLN A 201 8.46 -10.19 -50.58
CA GLN A 201 7.45 -10.07 -51.62
C GLN A 201 6.16 -10.78 -51.22
N ASP A 202 5.06 -10.31 -51.81
CA ASP A 202 3.70 -10.84 -51.70
C ASP A 202 3.59 -12.30 -52.16
N GLU A 203 3.03 -13.18 -51.32
CA GLU A 203 2.33 -14.39 -51.79
C GLU A 203 1.09 -14.67 -50.92
N VAL A 204 -0.06 -14.69 -51.60
CA VAL A 204 -1.39 -15.08 -51.09
C VAL A 204 -1.61 -16.56 -51.41
N PRO A 205 -2.12 -17.39 -50.48
CA PRO A 205 -2.73 -18.66 -50.83
C PRO A 205 -4.28 -18.58 -50.86
N PRO A 206 -4.95 -19.34 -51.74
CA PRO A 206 -6.38 -19.21 -52.03
C PRO A 206 -7.30 -20.17 -51.25
N ASN A 207 -8.56 -19.76 -51.14
CA ASN A 207 -9.82 -20.51 -51.04
C ASN A 207 -10.13 -21.43 -49.83
N SER A 208 -11.17 -21.07 -49.09
CA SER A 208 -12.40 -21.89 -49.00
C SER A 208 -13.63 -21.05 -48.63
N GLU A 209 -14.71 -21.30 -49.36
CA GLU A 209 -15.96 -20.56 -49.60
C GLU A 209 -16.98 -20.39 -48.45
N PRO A 210 -18.07 -19.60 -48.66
CA PRO A 210 -18.90 -19.00 -47.62
C PRO A 210 -20.19 -19.78 -47.31
N LYS A 211 -20.81 -19.51 -46.16
CA LYS A 211 -22.22 -19.82 -45.92
C LYS A 211 -23.01 -18.56 -45.58
N GLN A 212 -23.86 -18.16 -46.51
CA GLN A 212 -25.00 -17.26 -46.33
C GLN A 212 -26.17 -18.01 -45.67
N SER A 213 -26.91 -17.31 -44.81
CA SER A 213 -28.37 -17.47 -44.70
C SER A 213 -29.01 -16.12 -44.38
N TYR A 214 -29.95 -15.73 -45.25
CA TYR A 214 -30.75 -14.52 -45.25
C TYR A 214 -31.77 -14.46 -44.10
N HIS A 215 -32.12 -13.24 -43.64
CA HIS A 215 -33.51 -12.74 -43.67
C HIS A 215 -33.58 -11.22 -43.37
N ASP A 216 -34.35 -10.53 -44.21
CA ASP A 216 -34.68 -9.09 -44.18
C ASP A 216 -35.66 -8.69 -43.06
N GLY A 217 -35.62 -7.42 -42.66
CA GLY A 217 -36.75 -6.72 -42.01
C GLY A 217 -36.37 -5.61 -41.02
N ALA A 218 -36.44 -4.35 -41.43
CA ALA A 218 -36.50 -3.17 -40.55
C ALA A 218 -37.97 -2.74 -40.32
N PRO A 219 -38.31 -1.78 -39.43
CA PRO A 219 -37.58 -1.21 -38.29
C PRO A 219 -38.34 -1.33 -36.95
N ALA A 220 -37.63 -1.45 -35.82
CA ALA A 220 -38.22 -1.35 -34.49
C ALA A 220 -38.06 0.06 -33.89
N THR A 221 -39.16 0.54 -33.32
CA THR A 221 -39.33 1.82 -32.63
C THR A 221 -38.66 1.86 -31.25
N ASN A 222 -37.96 2.95 -30.98
CA ASN A 222 -37.72 3.64 -29.69
C ASN A 222 -37.68 2.85 -28.37
N ALA A 223 -36.47 2.65 -27.83
CA ALA A 223 -36.12 2.87 -26.43
C ALA A 223 -34.59 3.10 -26.30
N PRO A 224 -34.09 4.03 -25.46
CA PRO A 224 -32.65 4.20 -25.27
C PRO A 224 -32.09 3.01 -24.48
N HIS A 225 -31.22 2.23 -25.09
CA HIS A 225 -30.33 1.33 -24.36
C HIS A 225 -29.28 2.19 -23.63
N GLU A 226 -29.31 2.18 -22.30
CA GLU A 226 -28.22 2.64 -21.46
C GLU A 226 -26.95 1.88 -21.83
N ILE A 227 -25.90 2.62 -22.18
CA ILE A 227 -24.58 2.07 -22.49
C ILE A 227 -23.87 1.90 -21.14
N GLU A 228 -23.88 0.68 -20.59
CA GLU A 228 -23.03 0.29 -19.47
C GLU A 228 -21.55 0.48 -19.86
N SER A 229 -20.88 1.44 -19.20
CA SER A 229 -19.44 1.63 -19.31
C SER A 229 -18.72 0.49 -18.59
N HIS A 230 -18.27 -0.53 -19.32
CA HIS A 230 -17.37 -1.55 -18.77
C HIS A 230 -16.02 -0.91 -18.43
N VAL A 231 -15.83 -0.56 -17.15
CA VAL A 231 -14.51 -0.35 -16.55
C VAL A 231 -13.76 -1.67 -16.70
N VAL A 232 -12.60 -1.66 -17.36
CA VAL A 232 -11.77 -2.87 -17.51
C VAL A 232 -11.18 -3.19 -16.14
N VAL A 233 -11.85 -4.08 -15.41
CA VAL A 233 -11.37 -4.65 -14.15
C VAL A 233 -10.07 -5.42 -14.45
N PRO A 234 -8.96 -5.19 -13.70
CA PRO A 234 -7.75 -5.98 -13.88
C PRO A 234 -8.08 -7.48 -13.77
N ALA A 235 -7.44 -8.29 -14.61
CA ALA A 235 -7.68 -9.73 -14.65
C ALA A 235 -7.57 -10.31 -13.23
N ALA A 236 -8.60 -11.03 -12.79
CA ALA A 236 -8.67 -11.60 -11.45
C ALA A 236 -7.40 -12.44 -11.16
N GLU A 237 -6.59 -11.99 -10.21
CA GLU A 237 -5.35 -12.65 -9.82
C GLU A 237 -5.60 -14.15 -9.59
N SER A 238 -4.71 -15.00 -10.09
CA SER A 238 -4.84 -16.45 -9.90
C SER A 238 -4.75 -16.79 -8.42
N SER A 239 -5.62 -17.67 -7.93
CA SER A 239 -5.62 -18.08 -6.52
C SER A 239 -4.32 -18.80 -6.13
N TYR A 240 -3.65 -19.42 -7.11
CA TYR A 240 -2.32 -20.01 -6.94
C TYR A 240 -1.24 -18.95 -6.73
N LEU A 241 -1.27 -17.87 -7.51
CA LEU A 241 -0.30 -16.79 -7.38
C LEU A 241 -0.43 -16.10 -6.02
N LEU A 242 -1.67 -15.82 -5.62
CA LEU A 242 -1.99 -15.28 -4.30
C LEU A 242 -1.45 -16.17 -3.17
N PHE A 243 -1.67 -17.48 -3.27
CA PHE A 243 -1.21 -18.42 -2.25
C PHE A 243 0.31 -18.33 -2.07
N PHE A 244 1.09 -18.40 -3.15
CA PHE A 244 2.55 -18.36 -3.05
C PHE A 244 3.10 -17.00 -2.59
N GLN A 245 2.43 -15.89 -2.93
CA GLN A 245 2.81 -14.57 -2.43
C GLN A 245 2.61 -14.44 -0.91
N VAL A 246 1.55 -15.04 -0.34
CA VAL A 246 1.20 -14.86 1.08
C VAL A 246 1.89 -15.87 1.99
N VAL A 247 2.17 -17.09 1.52
CA VAL A 247 2.76 -18.17 2.34
C VAL A 247 4.07 -17.74 3.01
N PHE A 248 4.99 -17.12 2.27
CA PHE A 248 6.31 -16.77 2.82
C PHE A 248 6.23 -15.69 3.91
N PRO A 249 5.58 -14.52 3.68
CA PRO A 249 5.31 -13.54 4.73
C PRO A 249 4.61 -14.14 5.96
N PHE A 250 3.61 -14.99 5.70
CA PHE A 250 2.81 -15.63 6.74
C PHE A 250 3.66 -16.56 7.63
N SER A 251 4.55 -17.37 7.04
CA SER A 251 5.42 -18.26 7.79
C SER A 251 6.41 -17.49 8.68
N ILE A 252 7.04 -16.44 8.16
CA ILE A 252 7.99 -15.62 8.93
C ILE A 252 7.29 -14.89 10.08
N ALA A 253 6.13 -14.30 9.81
CA ALA A 253 5.32 -13.65 10.83
C ALA A 253 4.93 -14.65 11.93
N GLY A 254 4.46 -15.85 11.54
CA GLY A 254 4.05 -16.88 12.49
C GLY A 254 5.19 -17.41 13.37
N VAL A 255 6.41 -17.55 12.85
CA VAL A 255 7.58 -17.88 13.67
C VAL A 255 7.83 -16.79 14.73
N GLY A 256 7.74 -15.52 14.34
CA GLY A 256 7.86 -14.40 15.27
C GLY A 256 6.80 -14.40 16.37
N MET A 257 5.55 -14.72 16.01
CA MET A 257 4.46 -14.88 16.97
C MET A 257 4.68 -16.06 17.94
N VAL A 258 5.25 -17.17 17.47
CA VAL A 258 5.64 -18.29 18.34
C VAL A 258 6.73 -17.84 19.31
N CYS A 259 7.76 -17.14 18.84
CA CYS A 259 8.81 -16.59 19.70
C CYS A 259 8.24 -15.59 20.73
N ALA A 260 7.31 -14.72 20.32
CA ALA A 260 6.61 -13.81 21.23
C ALA A 260 5.79 -14.58 22.29
N GLY A 261 5.11 -15.67 21.91
CA GLY A 261 4.41 -16.57 22.82
C GLY A 261 5.34 -17.22 23.85
N VAL A 262 6.49 -17.73 23.41
CA VAL A 262 7.51 -18.29 24.29
C VAL A 262 8.05 -17.23 25.26
N VAL A 263 8.31 -16.00 24.77
CA VAL A 263 8.72 -14.90 25.66
C VAL A 263 7.63 -14.57 26.67
N LEU A 264 6.35 -14.47 26.25
CA LEU A 264 5.23 -14.20 27.14
C LEU A 264 5.09 -15.28 28.22
N ASP A 265 5.28 -16.56 27.85
CA ASP A 265 5.26 -17.70 28.76
C ASP A 265 6.42 -17.69 29.78
N ILE A 266 7.60 -17.21 29.38
CA ILE A 266 8.73 -17.04 30.30
C ILE A 266 8.47 -15.87 31.26
N VAL A 267 8.08 -14.71 30.73
CA VAL A 267 8.00 -13.46 31.50
C VAL A 267 6.77 -13.41 32.41
N GLN A 268 5.69 -14.14 32.11
CA GLN A 268 4.53 -14.25 33.02
C GLN A 268 4.92 -14.77 34.42
N HIS A 269 6.03 -15.51 34.53
CA HIS A 269 6.53 -16.04 35.79
C HIS A 269 7.45 -15.07 36.54
N TRP A 270 7.86 -13.95 35.92
CA TRP A 270 8.73 -12.94 36.53
C TRP A 270 8.00 -12.14 37.60
N LYS A 271 8.77 -11.54 38.51
CA LYS A 271 8.24 -10.74 39.64
C LYS A 271 7.29 -9.64 39.16
N LEU A 272 7.62 -8.99 38.04
CA LEU A 272 6.81 -7.96 37.38
C LEU A 272 5.36 -8.38 37.15
N PHE A 273 5.14 -9.51 36.47
CA PHE A 273 3.81 -9.96 36.07
C PHE A 273 3.02 -10.60 37.24
N LYS A 274 3.73 -11.04 38.29
CA LYS A 274 3.10 -11.57 39.51
C LYS A 274 2.63 -10.46 40.45
N GLU A 275 3.44 -9.41 40.62
CA GLU A 275 3.11 -8.28 41.49
C GLU A 275 2.18 -7.27 40.79
N VAL A 276 2.28 -7.13 39.47
CA VAL A 276 1.50 -6.18 38.67
C VAL A 276 0.80 -6.91 37.50
N PRO A 277 -0.20 -7.75 37.77
CA PRO A 277 -0.94 -8.49 36.74
C PRO A 277 -1.67 -7.59 35.74
N GLU A 278 -1.92 -6.31 36.07
CA GLU A 278 -2.51 -5.31 35.17
C GLU A 278 -1.67 -5.10 33.89
N ILE A 279 -0.39 -5.50 33.90
CA ILE A 279 0.47 -5.50 32.71
C ILE A 279 -0.09 -6.44 31.63
N PHE A 280 -0.79 -7.52 31.97
CA PHE A 280 -1.45 -8.38 30.99
C PHE A 280 -2.56 -7.65 30.23
N ILE A 281 -3.24 -6.67 30.86
CA ILE A 281 -4.21 -5.80 30.18
C ILE A 281 -3.51 -4.95 29.10
N LEU A 282 -2.30 -4.50 29.41
CA LEU A 282 -1.51 -3.63 28.55
C LEU A 282 -0.84 -4.37 27.39
N VAL A 283 -0.53 -5.66 27.54
CA VAL A 283 0.18 -6.46 26.51
C VAL A 283 -0.52 -6.38 25.15
N PRO A 284 -1.79 -6.78 24.97
CA PRO A 284 -2.43 -6.70 23.66
C PRO A 284 -2.56 -5.27 23.13
N ALA A 285 -2.74 -4.28 24.00
CA ALA A 285 -2.82 -2.87 23.59
C ALA A 285 -1.50 -2.37 22.97
N LEU A 286 -0.35 -2.73 23.57
CA LEU A 286 0.97 -2.38 23.04
C LEU A 286 1.35 -3.20 21.81
N LEU A 287 0.95 -4.47 21.75
CA LEU A 287 1.15 -5.31 20.56
C LEU A 287 0.31 -4.80 19.37
N GLY A 288 -0.95 -4.45 19.61
CA GLY A 288 -1.84 -3.85 18.62
C GLY A 288 -1.37 -2.47 18.14
N LEU A 289 -0.71 -1.69 19.00
CA LEU A 289 -0.08 -0.42 18.62
C LEU A 289 0.92 -0.63 17.47
N LYS A 290 1.79 -1.64 17.59
CA LYS A 290 2.81 -1.95 16.58
C LYS A 290 2.18 -2.32 15.24
N GLY A 291 1.17 -3.19 15.24
CA GLY A 291 0.47 -3.60 14.01
C GLY A 291 -0.04 -2.43 13.18
N ASN A 292 -0.39 -1.33 13.86
CA ASN A 292 -0.93 -0.13 13.23
C ASN A 292 0.16 0.88 12.86
N LEU A 293 1.10 1.19 13.76
CA LEU A 293 2.11 2.22 13.51
C LEU A 293 3.18 1.77 12.53
N GLU A 294 3.69 0.54 12.70
CA GLU A 294 4.83 0.05 11.91
C GLU A 294 4.40 -0.40 10.51
N MET A 295 3.21 -0.99 10.38
CA MET A 295 2.68 -1.38 9.08
C MET A 295 2.36 -0.15 8.23
N THR A 296 1.81 0.90 8.84
CA THR A 296 1.62 2.19 8.16
C THR A 296 2.96 2.84 7.78
N LEU A 297 3.99 2.77 8.64
CA LEU A 297 5.34 3.23 8.29
C LEU A 297 5.94 2.44 7.12
N ALA A 298 5.91 1.11 7.21
CA ALA A 298 6.50 0.23 6.20
C ALA A 298 5.85 0.46 4.84
N SER A 299 4.51 0.51 4.79
CA SER A 299 3.75 0.81 3.57
C SER A 299 4.10 2.20 3.01
N ARG A 300 4.17 3.23 3.85
CA ARG A 300 4.52 4.60 3.44
C ARG A 300 5.94 4.69 2.90
N LEU A 301 6.92 4.18 3.65
CA LEU A 301 8.32 4.21 3.23
C LEU A 301 8.54 3.37 1.99
N SER A 302 7.87 2.23 1.85
CA SER A 302 7.93 1.40 0.64
C SER A 302 7.34 2.12 -0.57
N THR A 303 6.19 2.79 -0.41
CA THR A 303 5.59 3.61 -1.48
C THR A 303 6.54 4.72 -1.91
N LEU A 304 7.15 5.44 -0.96
CA LEU A 304 8.12 6.49 -1.26
C LEU A 304 9.43 5.95 -1.87
N ALA A 305 9.84 4.75 -1.48
CA ALA A 305 10.98 4.05 -2.08
C ALA A 305 10.71 3.69 -3.55
N ASN A 306 9.52 3.16 -3.83
CA ASN A 306 9.10 2.76 -5.18
C ASN A 306 8.92 3.97 -6.12
N LEU A 307 8.52 5.12 -5.57
CA LEU A 307 8.42 6.39 -6.30
C LEU A 307 9.78 7.09 -6.52
N GLY A 308 10.88 6.54 -6.01
CA GLY A 308 12.23 7.14 -6.12
C GLY A 308 12.48 8.34 -5.19
N HIS A 309 11.51 8.73 -4.36
CA HIS A 309 11.62 9.87 -3.44
C HIS A 309 12.63 9.62 -2.29
N LEU A 310 13.09 8.38 -2.09
CA LEU A 310 14.12 8.02 -1.11
C LEU A 310 15.53 7.94 -1.71
N ASP A 311 15.71 8.21 -3.00
CA ASP A 311 17.01 8.10 -3.68
C ASP A 311 17.95 9.27 -3.31
N ASN A 312 17.40 10.46 -3.06
CA ASN A 312 18.16 11.62 -2.57
C ASN A 312 18.46 11.49 -1.06
N PRO A 313 19.74 11.56 -0.62
CA PRO A 313 20.11 11.37 0.79
C PRO A 313 19.52 12.43 1.74
N THR A 314 19.33 13.67 1.28
CA THR A 314 18.77 14.76 2.11
C THR A 314 17.28 14.57 2.33
N GLN A 315 16.54 14.32 1.25
CA GLN A 315 15.09 14.04 1.29
C GLN A 315 14.80 12.76 2.07
N ARG A 316 15.59 11.70 1.84
CA ARG A 316 15.51 10.44 2.59
C ARG A 316 15.64 10.67 4.10
N ARG A 317 16.62 11.46 4.53
CA ARG A 317 16.83 11.76 5.95
C ARG A 317 15.64 12.50 6.54
N GLU A 318 15.10 13.47 5.83
CA GLU A 318 13.94 14.25 6.27
C GLU A 318 12.69 13.39 6.40
N VAL A 319 12.34 12.61 5.37
CA VAL A 319 11.18 11.70 5.39
C VAL A 319 11.30 10.68 6.53
N VAL A 320 12.45 10.02 6.67
CA VAL A 320 12.66 9.02 7.72
C VAL A 320 12.56 9.67 9.09
N LEU A 321 13.18 10.82 9.31
CA LEU A 321 13.20 11.49 10.60
C LEU A 321 11.80 12.01 11.00
N SER A 322 11.05 12.59 10.06
CA SER A 322 9.69 13.06 10.30
C SER A 322 8.72 11.92 10.60
N ASN A 323 8.82 10.78 9.88
CA ASN A 323 7.99 9.62 10.16
C ASN A 323 8.38 8.91 11.46
N LEU A 324 9.67 8.88 11.81
CA LEU A 324 10.13 8.39 13.10
C LEU A 324 9.56 9.24 14.24
N ALA A 325 9.57 10.56 14.07
CA ALA A 325 8.98 11.50 15.02
C ALA A 325 7.46 11.31 15.16
N LEU A 326 6.75 11.13 14.04
CA LEU A 326 5.30 10.84 14.04
C LEU A 326 4.99 9.62 14.92
N ILE A 327 5.72 8.52 14.72
CA ILE A 327 5.52 7.29 15.49
C ILE A 327 5.82 7.52 16.97
N GLN A 328 6.85 8.29 17.31
CA GLN A 328 7.13 8.61 18.72
C GLN A 328 5.99 9.40 19.37
N VAL A 329 5.36 10.35 18.64
CA VAL A 329 4.17 11.06 19.16
C VAL A 329 3.02 10.08 19.37
N GLN A 330 2.70 9.25 18.38
CA GLN A 330 1.60 8.30 18.47
C GLN A 330 1.83 7.26 19.57
N ALA A 331 3.05 6.69 19.65
CA ALA A 331 3.42 5.75 20.71
C ALA A 331 3.30 6.37 22.10
N THR A 332 3.76 7.62 22.29
CA THR A 332 3.66 8.32 23.59
C THR A 332 2.20 8.52 24.00
N VAL A 333 1.38 9.08 23.10
CA VAL A 333 -0.02 9.39 23.40
C VAL A 333 -0.82 8.11 23.64
N ILE A 334 -0.68 7.11 22.78
CA ILE A 334 -1.46 5.88 22.90
C ILE A 334 -1.02 5.05 24.10
N ALA A 335 0.28 4.98 24.42
CA ALA A 335 0.74 4.29 25.63
C ALA A 335 0.24 4.94 26.91
N PHE A 336 0.24 6.28 26.96
CA PHE A 336 -0.36 7.01 28.08
C PHE A 336 -1.85 6.68 28.22
N LEU A 337 -2.61 6.75 27.14
CA LEU A 337 -4.05 6.41 27.14
C LEU A 337 -4.30 4.93 27.48
N ALA A 338 -3.50 4.01 26.96
CA ALA A 338 -3.58 2.58 27.24
C ALA A 338 -3.34 2.29 28.73
N SER A 339 -2.35 2.95 29.34
CA SER A 339 -2.07 2.81 30.77
C SER A 339 -3.22 3.34 31.64
N ALA A 340 -3.81 4.49 31.27
CA ALA A 340 -4.96 5.05 31.97
C ALA A 340 -6.20 4.14 31.85
N PHE A 341 -6.44 3.59 30.66
CA PHE A 341 -7.56 2.70 30.41
C PHE A 341 -7.38 1.33 31.08
N ALA A 342 -6.17 0.77 31.05
CA ALA A 342 -5.84 -0.46 31.77
C ALA A 342 -6.08 -0.30 33.28
N MET A 343 -5.69 0.84 33.86
CA MET A 343 -5.98 1.18 35.25
C MET A 343 -7.48 1.26 35.54
N ALA A 344 -8.25 1.87 34.63
CA ALA A 344 -9.71 1.94 34.75
C ALA A 344 -10.36 0.54 34.70
N LEU A 345 -9.90 -0.35 33.82
CA LEU A 345 -10.38 -1.74 33.74
C LEU A 345 -9.99 -2.56 34.98
N ALA A 346 -8.77 -2.39 35.48
CA ALA A 346 -8.29 -3.06 36.70
C ALA A 346 -9.08 -2.65 37.96
N TRP A 347 -9.57 -1.40 37.99
CA TRP A 347 -10.39 -0.90 39.09
C TRP A 347 -11.78 -1.57 39.16
N ILE A 348 -12.38 -1.95 38.03
CA ILE A 348 -13.76 -2.51 37.97
C ILE A 348 -13.94 -3.72 38.91
N PRO A 349 -13.07 -4.76 38.90
CA PRO A 349 -13.22 -5.90 39.80
C PRO A 349 -12.67 -5.65 41.22
N ARG A 350 -11.63 -4.83 41.39
CA ARG A 350 -10.89 -4.69 42.67
C ARG A 350 -11.39 -3.57 43.58
N GLY A 351 -11.98 -2.52 43.00
CA GLY A 351 -12.52 -1.37 43.73
C GLY A 351 -11.49 -0.45 44.41
N GLN A 352 -10.18 -0.77 44.34
CA GLN A 352 -9.09 0.03 44.92
C GLN A 352 -8.14 0.51 43.82
N LEU A 353 -7.74 1.78 43.89
CA LEU A 353 -6.73 2.38 43.01
C LEU A 353 -5.43 2.57 43.79
N ASP A 354 -4.41 1.80 43.44
CA ASP A 354 -3.07 2.06 43.93
C ASP A 354 -2.32 2.97 42.94
N TRP A 355 -2.21 4.25 43.32
CA TRP A 355 -1.53 5.28 42.53
C TRP A 355 -0.06 4.97 42.27
N SER A 356 0.58 4.21 43.16
CA SER A 356 1.98 3.85 43.03
C SER A 356 2.18 2.77 41.94
N HIS A 357 1.29 1.79 41.88
CA HIS A 357 1.22 0.79 40.80
C HIS A 357 0.78 1.45 39.48
N ALA A 358 -0.11 2.44 39.53
CA ALA A 358 -0.50 3.20 38.35
C ALA A 358 0.66 3.97 37.72
N ALA A 359 1.50 4.61 38.54
CA ALA A 359 2.70 5.28 38.05
C ALA A 359 3.71 4.29 37.44
N LEU A 360 3.89 3.11 38.06
CA LEU A 360 4.74 2.04 37.52
C LEU A 360 4.23 1.55 36.15
N LEU A 361 2.93 1.26 36.03
CA LEU A 361 2.32 0.77 34.81
C LEU A 361 2.41 1.82 33.68
N CYS A 362 2.17 3.09 34.01
CA CYS A 362 2.29 4.20 33.06
C CYS A 362 3.74 4.41 32.59
N ALA A 363 4.70 4.44 33.51
CA ALA A 363 6.12 4.57 33.17
C ALA A 363 6.61 3.41 32.30
N SER A 364 6.25 2.17 32.66
CA SER A 364 6.58 0.96 31.90
C SER A 364 5.98 1.01 30.51
N SER A 365 4.70 1.38 30.40
CA SER A 365 4.00 1.51 29.12
C SER A 365 4.66 2.54 28.19
N LEU A 366 4.90 3.74 28.71
CA LEU A 366 5.50 4.85 27.96
C LEU A 366 6.92 4.52 27.49
N ALA A 367 7.79 4.05 28.39
CA ALA A 367 9.16 3.70 28.05
C ALA A 367 9.19 2.56 27.03
N THR A 368 8.31 1.57 27.19
CA THR A 368 8.20 0.45 26.27
C THR A 368 7.76 0.90 24.89
N ALA A 369 6.66 1.63 24.78
CA ALA A 369 6.13 2.06 23.50
C ALA A 369 7.14 2.96 22.77
N CYS A 370 7.74 3.93 23.46
CA CYS A 370 8.74 4.81 22.84
C CYS A 370 9.96 4.02 22.36
N CYS A 371 10.54 3.16 23.21
CA CYS A 371 11.76 2.42 22.90
C CYS A 371 11.53 1.33 21.84
N ALA A 372 10.51 0.49 22.01
CA ALA A 372 10.19 -0.57 21.05
C ALA A 372 9.86 0.03 19.68
N SER A 373 8.99 1.05 19.61
CA SER A 373 8.67 1.70 18.34
C SER A 373 9.87 2.42 17.73
N LEU A 374 10.81 2.96 18.51
CA LEU A 374 12.04 3.54 17.98
C LEU A 374 12.94 2.48 17.36
N ILE A 375 13.21 1.37 18.08
CA ILE A 375 14.02 0.25 17.61
C ILE A 375 13.44 -0.31 16.31
N LEU A 376 12.14 -0.60 16.31
CA LEU A 376 11.46 -1.21 15.17
C LEU A 376 11.35 -0.26 13.98
N SER A 377 11.08 1.03 14.20
CA SER A 377 11.02 2.00 13.10
C SER A 377 12.38 2.24 12.45
N ILE A 378 13.47 2.26 13.23
CA ILE A 378 14.84 2.33 12.69
C ILE A 378 15.15 1.06 11.89
N LEU A 379 14.80 -0.12 12.43
CA LEU A 379 14.95 -1.39 11.73
C LEU A 379 14.18 -1.39 10.41
N MET A 380 12.92 -0.95 10.39
CA MET A 380 12.10 -0.91 9.19
C MET A 380 12.64 0.07 8.15
N ALA A 381 13.06 1.26 8.57
CA ALA A 381 13.72 2.20 7.67
C ALA A 381 14.99 1.60 7.04
N MET A 382 15.81 0.89 7.83
CA MET A 382 16.99 0.19 7.33
C MET A 382 16.64 -0.91 6.33
N VAL A 383 15.64 -1.75 6.64
CA VAL A 383 15.17 -2.81 5.73
C VAL A 383 14.67 -2.22 4.42
N VAL A 384 13.85 -1.16 4.46
CA VAL A 384 13.32 -0.53 3.24
C VAL A 384 14.43 0.07 2.38
N ILE A 385 15.36 0.81 2.99
CA ILE A 385 16.50 1.42 2.27
C ILE A 385 17.42 0.34 1.68
N PHE A 386 17.66 -0.74 2.42
CA PHE A 386 18.48 -1.85 1.93
C PHE A 386 17.79 -2.58 0.78
N SER A 387 16.49 -2.90 0.90
CA SER A 387 15.71 -3.52 -0.18
C SER A 387 15.79 -2.69 -1.46
N ARG A 388 15.64 -1.37 -1.37
CA ARG A 388 15.80 -0.44 -2.51
C ARG A 388 17.21 -0.50 -3.12
N LYS A 389 18.26 -0.59 -2.30
CA LYS A 389 19.65 -0.68 -2.76
C LYS A 389 19.96 -1.96 -3.57
N TYR A 390 19.23 -3.05 -3.31
CA TYR A 390 19.40 -4.34 -3.98
C TYR A 390 18.27 -4.66 -4.98
N ASP A 391 17.48 -3.66 -5.39
CA ASP A 391 16.35 -3.82 -6.31
C ASP A 391 15.32 -4.88 -5.87
N ILE A 392 15.20 -5.09 -4.55
CA ILE A 392 14.17 -5.93 -3.94
C ILE A 392 12.99 -5.04 -3.56
N ASN A 393 11.76 -5.46 -3.88
CA ASN A 393 10.58 -4.73 -3.43
C ASN A 393 10.54 -4.71 -1.89
N PRO A 394 10.53 -3.52 -1.25
CA PRO A 394 10.55 -3.39 0.20
C PRO A 394 9.37 -4.08 0.90
N ASP A 395 8.19 -4.12 0.27
CA ASP A 395 6.97 -4.72 0.85
C ASP A 395 7.12 -6.23 1.10
N ASN A 396 7.90 -6.90 0.24
CA ASN A 396 8.13 -8.34 0.31
C ASN A 396 9.04 -8.75 1.48
N VAL A 397 9.72 -7.78 2.11
CA VAL A 397 10.72 -8.01 3.15
C VAL A 397 10.38 -7.26 4.43
N ALA A 398 10.05 -5.97 4.36
CA ALA A 398 9.75 -5.13 5.50
C ALA A 398 8.50 -5.60 6.25
N THR A 399 7.41 -5.89 5.54
CA THR A 399 6.14 -6.30 6.15
C THR A 399 6.24 -7.61 6.94
N PRO A 400 6.84 -8.71 6.40
CA PRO A 400 7.10 -9.92 7.19
C PRO A 400 8.00 -9.70 8.41
N ILE A 401 9.06 -8.90 8.27
CA ILE A 401 10.00 -8.64 9.37
C ILE A 401 9.33 -7.81 10.46
N ALA A 402 8.57 -6.77 10.10
CA ALA A 402 7.76 -6.00 11.04
C ALA A 402 6.81 -6.92 11.81
N ALA A 403 6.05 -7.75 11.08
CA ALA A 403 5.10 -8.68 11.66
C ALA A 403 5.78 -9.65 12.64
N SER A 404 6.96 -10.18 12.30
CA SER A 404 7.68 -11.18 13.09
C SER A 404 8.38 -10.61 14.33
N LEU A 405 9.12 -9.50 14.18
CA LEU A 405 9.98 -8.97 15.26
C LEU A 405 9.26 -8.03 16.21
N GLY A 406 8.16 -7.38 15.79
CA GLY A 406 7.59 -6.31 16.61
C GLY A 406 6.99 -6.78 17.92
N ASP A 407 6.27 -7.90 17.92
CA ASP A 407 5.61 -8.41 19.13
C ASP A 407 6.65 -8.94 20.12
N LEU A 408 7.64 -9.65 19.60
CA LEU A 408 8.79 -10.13 20.35
C LEU A 408 9.56 -8.95 21.00
N THR A 409 9.85 -7.91 20.22
CA THR A 409 10.59 -6.73 20.71
C THR A 409 9.78 -5.98 21.76
N THR A 410 8.47 -5.78 21.53
CA THR A 410 7.59 -5.08 22.46
C THR A 410 7.50 -5.81 23.79
N LEU A 411 7.31 -7.13 23.79
CA LEU A 411 7.26 -7.94 25.02
C LEU A 411 8.59 -7.97 25.77
N ALA A 412 9.72 -8.11 25.03
CA ALA A 412 11.05 -8.10 25.62
C ALA A 412 11.36 -6.75 26.28
N VAL A 413 11.09 -5.65 25.59
CA VAL A 413 11.29 -4.29 26.09
C VAL A 413 10.35 -3.99 27.26
N LEU A 414 9.09 -4.45 27.21
CA LEU A 414 8.12 -4.31 28.30
C LEU A 414 8.61 -4.99 29.57
N SER A 415 9.08 -6.22 29.42
CA SER A 415 9.54 -7.04 30.53
C SER A 415 10.84 -6.47 31.13
N MET A 416 11.71 -5.90 30.30
CA MET A 416 12.92 -5.21 30.73
C MET A 416 12.60 -3.93 31.51
N PHE A 417 11.91 -2.96 30.90
CA PHE A 417 11.61 -1.68 31.58
C PHE A 417 10.70 -1.87 32.78
N GLY A 418 9.68 -2.72 32.68
CA GLY A 418 8.78 -3.00 33.80
C GLY A 418 9.53 -3.59 34.99
N SER A 419 10.48 -4.50 34.77
CA SER A 419 11.27 -5.08 35.87
C SER A 419 12.18 -4.04 36.52
N VAL A 420 12.84 -3.19 35.73
CA VAL A 420 13.67 -2.09 36.22
C VAL A 420 12.84 -1.08 37.02
N PHE A 421 11.66 -0.71 36.52
CA PHE A 421 10.78 0.23 37.19
C PHE A 421 10.09 -0.38 38.42
N LEU A 422 9.87 -1.69 38.46
CA LEU A 422 9.39 -2.36 39.67
C LEU A 422 10.46 -2.34 40.77
N GLU A 423 11.73 -2.58 40.42
CA GLU A 423 12.82 -2.47 41.39
C GLU A 423 12.99 -1.03 41.88
N ALA A 424 12.88 -0.06 40.98
CA ALA A 424 12.86 1.36 41.33
C ALA A 424 11.61 1.76 42.13
N HIS A 425 10.45 1.15 41.87
CA HIS A 425 9.23 1.42 42.64
C HIS A 425 9.40 1.06 44.12
N LEU A 426 10.14 -0.02 44.42
CA LEU A 426 10.40 -0.48 45.78
C LEU A 426 11.45 0.35 46.53
N THR A 427 12.31 1.06 45.80
CA THR A 427 13.46 1.80 46.37
C THR A 427 13.32 3.32 46.24
N GLU A 428 12.93 3.80 45.06
CA GLU A 428 12.94 5.20 44.62
C GLU A 428 11.71 5.52 43.73
N SER A 429 10.51 5.55 44.33
CA SER A 429 9.23 5.68 43.61
C SER A 429 9.07 6.95 42.76
N TRP A 430 9.84 8.01 43.05
CA TRP A 430 9.86 9.26 42.27
C TRP A 430 10.41 9.07 40.84
N LEU A 431 11.19 8.01 40.59
CA LEU A 431 11.75 7.73 39.28
C LEU A 431 10.65 7.50 38.23
N ASN A 432 9.61 6.74 38.59
CA ASN A 432 8.52 6.41 37.66
C ASN A 432 7.79 7.68 37.20
N VAL A 433 7.49 8.58 38.13
CA VAL A 433 6.85 9.87 37.83
C VAL A 433 7.77 10.75 36.97
N THR A 434 9.07 10.76 37.26
CA THR A 434 10.06 11.52 36.50
C THR A 434 10.14 11.06 35.04
N ILE A 435 10.18 9.74 34.81
CA ILE A 435 10.19 9.17 33.46
C ILE A 435 8.93 9.56 32.69
N ILE A 436 7.75 9.49 33.32
CA ILE A 436 6.49 9.91 32.69
C ILE A 436 6.57 11.38 32.25
N ILE A 437 6.98 12.27 33.15
CA ILE A 437 7.09 13.71 32.85
C ILE A 437 8.08 13.96 31.72
N VAL A 438 9.26 13.33 31.76
CA VAL A 438 10.30 13.51 30.73
C VAL A 438 9.80 13.07 29.36
N LEU A 439 9.20 11.87 29.26
CA LEU A 439 8.70 11.36 27.97
C LEU A 439 7.56 12.22 27.41
N LEU A 440 6.65 12.71 28.26
CA LEU A 440 5.59 13.63 27.84
C LEU A 440 6.14 14.99 27.40
N LEU A 441 7.18 15.51 28.06
CA LEU A 441 7.80 16.79 27.71
C LEU A 441 8.62 16.73 26.41
N ILE A 442 9.07 15.54 25.98
CA ILE A 442 9.74 15.36 24.69
C ILE A 442 8.72 15.33 23.54
N ALA A 443 7.46 14.94 23.78
CA ALA A 443 6.44 14.81 22.73
C ALA A 443 6.25 16.07 21.85
N PRO A 444 6.24 17.32 22.37
CA PRO A 444 6.18 18.53 21.54
C PRO A 444 7.35 18.68 20.56
N ILE A 445 8.53 18.18 20.91
CA ILE A 445 9.71 18.19 20.02
C ILE A 445 9.47 17.24 18.85
N TRP A 446 8.94 16.04 19.13
CA TRP A 446 8.56 15.08 18.10
C TRP A 446 7.44 15.62 17.20
N ILE A 447 6.43 16.29 17.76
CA ILE A 447 5.37 16.95 16.98
C ILE A 447 5.98 17.95 15.99
N ARG A 448 6.86 18.83 16.47
CA ARG A 448 7.50 19.83 15.60
C ARG A 448 8.33 19.20 14.48
N LEU A 449 8.94 18.04 14.74
CA LEU A 449 9.73 17.32 13.76
C LEU A 449 8.83 16.59 12.74
N ALA A 450 7.74 15.97 13.18
CA ALA A 450 6.76 15.32 12.32
C ALA A 450 6.07 16.29 11.35
N LEU A 451 5.84 17.54 11.78
CA LEU A 451 5.22 18.58 10.97
C LEU A 451 6.09 19.08 9.79
N ARG A 452 7.33 18.60 9.64
CA ARG A 452 8.20 18.97 8.50
C ARG A 452 7.85 18.24 7.21
N ASP A 453 7.24 17.06 7.32
CA ASP A 453 6.78 16.28 6.17
C ASP A 453 5.26 16.36 6.05
N ASP A 454 4.76 16.69 4.85
CA ASP A 454 3.32 16.84 4.61
C ASP A 454 2.55 15.53 4.84
N GLY A 455 3.16 14.38 4.50
CA GLY A 455 2.56 13.07 4.73
C GLY A 455 2.46 12.75 6.22
N ALA A 456 3.50 13.02 7.00
CA ALA A 456 3.48 12.84 8.45
C ALA A 456 2.48 13.78 9.13
N LYS A 457 2.38 15.02 8.66
CA LYS A 457 1.41 16.02 9.14
C LYS A 457 -0.04 15.57 8.97
N GLU A 458 -0.40 15.01 7.81
CA GLU A 458 -1.75 14.51 7.54
C GLU A 458 -2.17 13.37 8.49
N VAL A 459 -1.26 12.44 8.79
CA VAL A 459 -1.55 11.36 9.75
C VAL A 459 -1.62 11.89 11.17
N LEU A 460 -0.83 12.92 11.50
CA LEU A 460 -0.91 13.57 12.79
C LEU A 460 -2.21 14.37 12.99
N SER A 461 -2.84 14.89 11.93
CA SER A 461 -4.15 15.56 12.04
C SER A 461 -5.30 14.57 12.10
N ASP A 462 -5.34 13.60 11.18
CA ASP A 462 -6.56 12.83 10.89
C ASP A 462 -6.47 11.34 11.29
N GLY A 463 -5.28 10.84 11.65
CA GLY A 463 -5.02 9.41 11.88
C GLY A 463 -5.38 8.86 13.27
N TRP A 464 -5.94 9.65 14.18
CA TRP A 464 -6.09 9.25 15.59
C TRP A 464 -7.23 8.27 15.86
N SER A 465 -8.37 8.43 15.19
CA SER A 465 -9.58 7.65 15.51
C SER A 465 -9.33 6.14 15.43
N PRO A 466 -8.80 5.57 14.32
CA PRO A 466 -8.61 4.13 14.23
C PRO A 466 -7.67 3.57 15.30
N ILE A 467 -6.60 4.29 15.62
CA ILE A 467 -5.56 3.84 16.55
C ILE A 467 -6.08 3.86 17.99
N ILE A 468 -6.78 4.92 18.39
CA ILE A 468 -7.35 5.04 19.74
C ILE A 468 -8.40 3.96 19.98
N PHE A 469 -9.34 3.77 19.04
CA PHE A 469 -10.36 2.75 19.19
C PHE A 469 -9.78 1.33 19.16
N ALA A 470 -8.79 1.07 18.30
CA ALA A 470 -8.08 -0.20 18.29
C ALA A 470 -7.41 -0.48 19.65
N MET A 471 -6.72 0.52 20.23
CA MET A 471 -6.11 0.40 21.55
C MET A 471 -7.15 0.07 22.64
N LEU A 472 -8.30 0.76 22.64
CA LEU A 472 -9.36 0.50 23.63
C LEU A 472 -9.92 -0.93 23.50
N MET A 473 -10.14 -1.40 22.26
CA MET A 473 -10.60 -2.75 21.97
C MET A 473 -9.55 -3.80 22.39
N SER A 474 -8.29 -3.66 21.99
CA SER A 474 -7.21 -4.58 22.38
C SER A 474 -7.00 -4.62 23.89
N SER A 475 -7.16 -3.49 24.60
CA SER A 475 -7.12 -3.47 26.08
C SER A 475 -8.23 -4.31 26.70
N GLY A 476 -9.42 -4.35 26.10
CA GLY A 476 -10.49 -5.28 26.50
C GLY A 476 -10.08 -6.74 26.31
N GLY A 477 -9.36 -7.05 25.23
CA GLY A 477 -8.74 -8.37 25.01
C GLY A 477 -7.68 -8.69 26.07
N GLY A 478 -6.87 -7.71 26.47
CA GLY A 478 -5.90 -7.82 27.56
C GLY A 478 -6.54 -8.11 28.91
N PHE A 479 -7.70 -7.52 29.21
CA PHE A 479 -8.45 -7.85 30.42
C PHE A 479 -8.94 -9.30 30.44
N ILE A 480 -9.35 -9.84 29.29
CA ILE A 480 -9.67 -11.27 29.16
C ILE A 480 -8.40 -12.11 29.35
N LEU A 481 -7.27 -11.68 28.79
CA LEU A 481 -5.99 -12.36 28.89
C LEU A 481 -5.48 -12.46 30.34
N GLU A 482 -5.56 -11.37 31.11
CA GLU A 482 -5.20 -11.36 32.53
C GLU A 482 -5.95 -12.47 33.29
N ASN A 483 -7.27 -12.49 33.14
CA ASN A 483 -8.13 -13.48 33.79
C ASN A 483 -7.84 -14.91 33.31
N ALA A 484 -7.55 -15.07 32.01
CA ALA A 484 -7.25 -16.37 31.41
C ALA A 484 -5.91 -16.94 31.91
N ILE A 485 -4.85 -16.12 31.98
CA ILE A 485 -3.53 -16.54 32.45
C ILE A 485 -3.55 -16.88 33.95
N GLN A 486 -4.28 -16.11 34.76
CA GLN A 486 -4.43 -16.39 36.19
C GLN A 486 -5.07 -17.76 36.46
N GLN A 487 -5.96 -18.23 35.57
CA GLN A 487 -6.58 -19.55 35.67
C GLN A 487 -5.78 -20.65 34.96
N TYR A 488 -5.22 -20.34 33.80
CA TYR A 488 -4.53 -21.27 32.92
C TYR A 488 -3.25 -20.63 32.35
N PRO A 489 -2.09 -20.78 33.03
CA PRO A 489 -0.82 -20.16 32.60
C PRO A 489 -0.40 -20.54 31.17
N ASN A 490 -0.75 -21.75 30.72
CA ASN A 490 -0.47 -22.23 29.38
C ASN A 490 -1.16 -21.43 28.26
N VAL A 491 -2.12 -20.56 28.57
CA VAL A 491 -2.75 -19.66 27.58
C VAL A 491 -1.73 -18.69 26.98
N ALA A 492 -0.74 -18.25 27.77
CA ALA A 492 0.25 -17.25 27.38
C ALA A 492 1.02 -17.61 26.10
N ILE A 493 1.39 -18.89 25.92
CA ILE A 493 2.20 -19.32 24.76
C ILE A 493 1.41 -19.34 23.45
N PHE A 494 0.08 -19.57 23.52
CA PHE A 494 -0.79 -19.64 22.34
C PHE A 494 -1.41 -18.30 21.97
N GLN A 495 -1.51 -17.34 22.90
CA GLN A 495 -2.19 -16.07 22.68
C GLN A 495 -1.57 -15.24 21.54
N PRO A 496 -0.25 -15.02 21.48
CA PRO A 496 0.33 -14.28 20.36
C PRO A 496 0.08 -14.98 19.03
N VAL A 497 0.18 -16.31 18.98
CA VAL A 497 -0.03 -17.07 17.74
C VAL A 497 -1.47 -16.94 17.24
N ILE A 498 -2.47 -17.14 18.11
CA ILE A 498 -3.88 -17.09 17.69
C ILE A 498 -4.30 -15.66 17.27
N ASN A 499 -3.86 -14.65 18.02
CA ASN A 499 -4.19 -13.26 17.72
C ASN A 499 -3.43 -12.75 16.49
N GLY A 500 -2.11 -12.95 16.45
CA GLY A 500 -1.24 -12.45 15.39
C GLY A 500 -1.54 -13.08 14.04
N VAL A 501 -1.78 -14.40 13.98
CA VAL A 501 -2.13 -15.08 12.72
C VAL A 501 -3.46 -14.55 12.18
N GLY A 502 -4.50 -14.46 13.02
CA GLY A 502 -5.81 -13.98 12.59
C GLY A 502 -5.79 -12.51 12.16
N GLY A 503 -5.16 -11.65 12.96
CA GLY A 503 -5.02 -10.22 12.67
C GLY A 503 -4.25 -9.95 11.38
N ASN A 504 -3.12 -10.65 11.16
CA ASN A 504 -2.31 -10.47 9.96
C ASN A 504 -3.04 -10.92 8.69
N LEU A 505 -3.76 -12.04 8.72
CA LEU A 505 -4.58 -12.48 7.58
C LEU A 505 -5.70 -11.48 7.25
N ALA A 506 -6.35 -10.93 8.28
CA ALA A 506 -7.37 -9.90 8.11
C ALA A 506 -6.78 -8.60 7.52
N ALA A 507 -5.58 -8.20 7.95
CA ALA A 507 -4.87 -7.04 7.41
C ALA A 507 -4.53 -7.23 5.91
N VAL A 508 -4.04 -8.41 5.52
CA VAL A 508 -3.78 -8.75 4.10
C VAL A 508 -5.07 -8.67 3.28
N GLN A 509 -6.18 -9.20 3.79
CA GLN A 509 -7.47 -9.10 3.10
C GLN A 509 -7.95 -7.65 2.97
N ALA A 510 -7.83 -6.85 4.03
CA ALA A 510 -8.26 -5.45 4.05
C ALA A 510 -7.48 -4.61 3.03
N SER A 511 -6.16 -4.74 3.02
CA SER A 511 -5.28 -4.01 2.10
C SER A 511 -5.57 -4.36 0.63
N ARG A 512 -5.77 -5.65 0.32
CA ARG A 512 -6.10 -6.10 -1.04
C ARG A 512 -7.48 -5.61 -1.49
N LEU A 513 -8.47 -5.64 -0.60
CA LEU A 513 -9.81 -5.16 -0.91
C LEU A 513 -9.86 -3.63 -1.07
N SER A 514 -9.14 -2.91 -0.22
CA SER A 514 -8.98 -1.45 -0.35
C SER A 514 -8.32 -1.07 -1.67
N THR A 515 -7.22 -1.76 -2.03
CA THR A 515 -6.53 -1.57 -3.31
C THR A 515 -7.46 -1.83 -4.49
N TYR A 516 -8.27 -2.89 -4.43
CA TYR A 516 -9.28 -3.17 -5.46
C TYR A 516 -10.29 -2.03 -5.59
N PHE A 517 -10.82 -1.48 -4.49
CA PHE A 517 -11.75 -0.35 -4.53
C PHE A 517 -11.09 0.92 -5.08
N HIS A 518 -9.85 1.21 -4.70
CA HIS A 518 -9.07 2.30 -5.28
C HIS A 518 -8.86 2.19 -6.79
N GLN A 519 -8.76 0.97 -7.32
CA GLN A 519 -8.59 0.72 -8.75
C GLN A 519 -9.92 0.71 -9.53
N SER A 520 -11.02 0.31 -8.89
CA SER A 520 -12.29 0.00 -9.57
C SER A 520 -13.40 1.03 -9.34
N ALA A 521 -13.28 1.90 -8.33
CA ALA A 521 -14.31 2.88 -8.02
C ALA A 521 -13.74 4.19 -7.47
N THR A 522 -14.56 5.24 -7.47
CA THR A 522 -14.25 6.49 -6.80
C THR A 522 -14.63 6.41 -5.33
N LEU A 523 -13.91 7.15 -4.48
CA LEU A 523 -14.14 7.15 -3.04
C LEU A 523 -15.59 7.60 -2.73
N GLY A 524 -16.35 6.75 -2.06
CA GLY A 524 -17.78 6.96 -1.75
C GLY A 524 -18.74 6.13 -2.59
N GLU A 525 -18.31 5.60 -3.73
CA GLU A 525 -19.11 4.74 -4.60
C GLU A 525 -18.52 3.33 -4.63
N LEU A 526 -19.36 2.30 -4.49
CA LEU A 526 -18.89 0.92 -4.55
C LEU A 526 -18.73 0.48 -6.02
N PRO A 527 -17.77 -0.43 -6.32
CA PRO A 527 -17.55 -0.94 -7.67
C PRO A 527 -18.79 -1.62 -8.26
N ASP A 528 -18.90 -1.61 -9.60
CA ASP A 528 -19.98 -2.23 -10.39
C ASP A 528 -21.42 -2.01 -9.86
N GLY A 529 -21.69 -0.82 -9.29
CA GLY A 529 -23.01 -0.49 -8.74
C GLY A 529 -23.43 -1.32 -7.52
N TRP A 530 -22.46 -1.91 -6.79
CA TRP A 530 -22.76 -2.74 -5.62
C TRP A 530 -23.43 -1.91 -4.51
N VAL A 531 -24.26 -2.59 -3.71
CA VAL A 531 -24.89 -2.02 -2.51
C VAL A 531 -24.30 -2.67 -1.27
N ILE A 532 -24.18 -1.92 -0.17
CA ILE A 532 -23.64 -2.39 1.12
C ILE A 532 -24.32 -3.70 1.58
N GLN A 533 -25.63 -3.84 1.35
CA GLN A 533 -26.41 -5.04 1.71
C GLN A 533 -25.85 -6.34 1.10
N ARG A 534 -25.14 -6.25 -0.04
CA ARG A 534 -24.45 -7.40 -0.65
C ARG A 534 -23.45 -8.05 0.31
N PHE A 535 -22.81 -7.26 1.16
CA PHE A 535 -21.78 -7.71 2.09
C PHE A 535 -22.36 -8.36 3.36
N HIS A 536 -23.69 -8.33 3.57
CA HIS A 536 -24.34 -9.05 4.67
C HIS A 536 -24.43 -10.57 4.43
N SER A 537 -24.24 -11.01 3.18
CA SER A 537 -24.41 -12.42 2.83
C SER A 537 -23.14 -13.22 3.13
N PHE A 538 -23.20 -14.09 4.13
CA PHE A 538 -22.12 -15.04 4.45
C PHE A 538 -21.75 -15.95 3.26
N LYS A 539 -22.77 -16.38 2.49
CA LYS A 539 -22.55 -17.20 1.28
C LYS A 539 -21.72 -16.45 0.25
N ARG A 540 -21.97 -15.15 0.07
CA ARG A 540 -21.18 -14.32 -0.83
C ARG A 540 -19.74 -14.26 -0.34
N ALA A 541 -19.52 -13.92 0.93
CA ALA A 541 -18.20 -13.67 1.49
C ALA A 541 -17.19 -14.81 1.29
N PHE A 542 -17.63 -16.06 1.31
CA PHE A 542 -16.74 -17.23 1.21
C PHE A 542 -16.98 -18.13 0.00
N PHE A 543 -18.18 -18.14 -0.59
CA PHE A 543 -18.53 -19.09 -1.66
C PHE A 543 -18.80 -18.41 -3.01
N SER A 544 -18.68 -17.09 -3.11
CA SER A 544 -18.79 -16.38 -4.39
C SER A 544 -17.57 -16.61 -5.31
N LYS A 545 -17.76 -16.36 -6.61
CA LYS A 545 -16.68 -16.32 -7.61
C LYS A 545 -15.91 -14.98 -7.61
N ASP A 546 -16.40 -14.01 -6.84
CA ASP A 546 -15.78 -12.67 -6.70
C ASP A 546 -14.32 -12.76 -6.22
N THR A 547 -13.51 -11.78 -6.61
CA THR A 547 -12.08 -11.67 -6.30
C THR A 547 -11.80 -11.63 -4.79
N ASP A 548 -12.59 -10.86 -4.05
CA ASP A 548 -12.49 -10.72 -2.60
C ASP A 548 -12.79 -12.04 -1.87
N SER A 549 -13.79 -12.78 -2.35
CA SER A 549 -14.22 -14.07 -1.82
C SER A 549 -13.22 -15.17 -2.14
N ARG A 550 -12.60 -15.13 -3.33
CA ARG A 550 -11.46 -15.98 -3.70
C ARG A 550 -10.26 -15.73 -2.78
N SER A 551 -9.95 -14.47 -2.50
CA SER A 551 -8.87 -14.08 -1.58
C SER A 551 -9.13 -14.62 -0.18
N ALA A 552 -10.34 -14.42 0.36
CA ALA A 552 -10.74 -14.94 1.67
C ALA A 552 -10.59 -16.46 1.79
N ARG A 553 -10.94 -17.23 0.74
CA ARG A 553 -10.74 -18.70 0.74
C ARG A 553 -9.28 -19.11 0.78
N VAL A 554 -8.40 -18.42 0.04
CA VAL A 554 -6.96 -18.72 0.04
C VAL A 554 -6.37 -18.44 1.43
N LEU A 555 -6.75 -17.32 2.05
CA LEU A 555 -6.30 -16.99 3.42
C LEU A 555 -6.84 -17.98 4.45
N LEU A 556 -8.10 -18.40 4.34
CA LEU A 556 -8.69 -19.41 5.22
C LEU A 556 -8.00 -20.77 5.09
N PHE A 557 -7.58 -21.13 3.87
CA PHE A 557 -6.84 -22.37 3.62
C PHE A 557 -5.47 -22.41 4.32
N LEU A 558 -4.84 -21.25 4.56
CA LEU A 558 -3.55 -21.16 5.26
C LEU A 558 -3.65 -21.40 6.78
N VAL A 559 -4.84 -21.22 7.37
CA VAL A 559 -5.05 -21.27 8.82
C VAL A 559 -4.69 -22.65 9.37
N VAL A 560 -5.30 -23.72 8.87
CA VAL A 560 -5.09 -25.08 9.40
C VAL A 560 -3.62 -25.54 9.31
N PRO A 561 -2.97 -25.56 8.13
CA PRO A 561 -1.57 -25.98 8.04
C PRO A 561 -0.64 -25.05 8.80
N GLY A 562 -0.92 -23.73 8.82
CA GLY A 562 -0.17 -22.75 9.59
C GLY A 562 -0.18 -23.04 11.09
N HIS A 563 -1.37 -23.12 11.69
CA HIS A 563 -1.52 -23.38 13.12
C HIS A 563 -0.97 -24.75 13.55
N ILE A 564 -1.08 -25.79 12.71
CA ILE A 564 -0.42 -27.08 12.97
C ILE A 564 1.10 -26.90 13.04
N ALA A 565 1.69 -26.20 12.07
CA ALA A 565 3.12 -25.92 12.04
C ALA A 565 3.55 -25.06 13.24
N PHE A 566 2.80 -24.03 13.59
CA PHE A 566 3.10 -23.16 14.73
C PHE A 566 2.96 -23.88 16.07
N ASN A 567 1.95 -24.74 16.25
CA ASN A 567 1.84 -25.58 17.45
C ASN A 567 3.01 -26.55 17.57
N TRP A 568 3.48 -27.11 16.45
CA TRP A 568 4.70 -27.92 16.45
C TRP A 568 5.93 -27.10 16.83
N LEU A 569 6.07 -25.88 16.30
CA LEU A 569 7.17 -24.98 16.66
C LEU A 569 7.14 -24.56 18.13
N ILE A 570 5.95 -24.29 18.70
CA ILE A 570 5.77 -24.05 20.13
C ILE A 570 6.39 -25.19 20.93
N ARG A 571 6.14 -26.45 20.54
CA ARG A 571 6.71 -27.62 21.21
C ARG A 571 8.24 -27.68 21.12
N VAL A 572 8.82 -27.26 19.99
CA VAL A 572 10.27 -27.29 19.77
C VAL A 572 10.97 -26.17 20.54
N PHE A 573 10.37 -24.98 20.60
CA PHE A 573 10.96 -23.80 21.24
C PHE A 573 10.56 -23.61 22.71
N HIS A 574 9.72 -24.47 23.26
CA HIS A 574 9.34 -24.38 24.66
C HIS A 574 10.49 -24.84 25.57
N PHE A 575 10.97 -23.92 26.42
CA PHE A 575 12.05 -24.16 27.39
C PHE A 575 11.55 -24.29 28.85
N GLY A 576 10.23 -24.19 29.07
CA GLY A 576 9.63 -24.24 30.41
C GLY A 576 9.51 -25.65 30.98
N SER A 577 9.18 -25.72 32.28
CA SER A 577 8.97 -26.98 32.99
C SER A 577 7.58 -27.58 32.76
N ILE A 578 6.59 -26.76 32.37
CA ILE A 578 5.20 -27.18 32.18
C ILE A 578 4.99 -27.45 30.69
N VAL A 579 4.72 -28.70 30.32
CA VAL A 579 4.57 -29.05 28.90
C VAL A 579 3.27 -28.45 28.37
N PRO A 580 3.30 -27.69 27.25
CA PRO A 580 2.07 -27.18 26.65
C PRO A 580 1.13 -28.31 26.22
N PRO A 581 -0.20 -28.10 26.29
CA PRO A 581 -1.19 -29.04 25.77
C PRO A 581 -0.89 -29.40 24.31
N HIS A 582 -0.84 -30.70 24.02
CA HIS A 582 -0.51 -31.23 22.69
C HIS A 582 -1.38 -32.43 22.30
N GLY A 583 -2.43 -32.72 23.08
CA GLY A 583 -3.39 -33.77 22.79
C GLY A 583 -4.13 -33.54 21.47
N ALA A 584 -4.67 -34.62 20.90
CA ALA A 584 -5.46 -34.54 19.68
C ALA A 584 -6.76 -33.75 19.88
N LEU A 585 -7.36 -33.82 21.07
CA LEU A 585 -8.57 -33.08 21.41
C LEU A 585 -8.25 -31.59 21.54
N PHE A 586 -7.24 -31.20 22.34
CA PHE A 586 -6.74 -29.82 22.39
C PHE A 586 -6.44 -29.26 21.00
N THR A 587 -5.65 -29.97 20.18
CA THR A 587 -5.27 -29.50 18.85
C THR A 587 -6.49 -29.30 17.95
N SER A 588 -7.46 -30.22 17.99
CA SER A 588 -8.68 -30.12 17.20
C SER A 588 -9.54 -28.92 17.61
N LEU A 589 -9.74 -28.71 18.92
CA LEU A 589 -10.49 -27.57 19.44
C LEU A 589 -9.76 -26.24 19.14
N TYR A 590 -8.44 -26.22 19.25
CA TYR A 590 -7.62 -25.04 18.97
C TYR A 590 -7.74 -24.63 17.50
N LEU A 591 -7.70 -25.60 16.59
CA LEU A 591 -7.92 -25.35 15.16
C LEU A 591 -9.33 -24.85 14.88
N ILE A 592 -10.36 -25.35 15.58
CA ILE A 592 -11.73 -24.83 15.47
C ILE A 592 -11.81 -23.38 15.95
N ALA A 593 -11.18 -23.06 17.08
CA ALA A 593 -11.13 -21.69 17.62
C ALA A 593 -10.43 -20.73 16.62
N ALA A 594 -9.26 -21.10 16.12
CA ALA A 594 -8.51 -20.32 15.14
C ALA A 594 -9.28 -20.13 13.82
N LEU A 595 -9.90 -21.19 13.29
CA LEU A 595 -10.75 -21.10 12.10
C LEU A 595 -11.95 -20.18 12.33
N THR A 596 -12.62 -20.31 13.48
CA THR A 596 -13.78 -19.50 13.83
C THR A 596 -13.40 -18.01 13.89
N GLN A 597 -12.29 -17.69 14.55
CA GLN A 597 -11.76 -16.33 14.63
C GLN A 597 -11.50 -15.76 13.23
N VAL A 598 -10.75 -16.48 12.37
CA VAL A 598 -10.39 -15.99 11.03
C VAL A 598 -11.62 -15.85 10.12
N VAL A 599 -12.59 -16.76 10.21
CA VAL A 599 -13.86 -16.64 9.48
C VAL A 599 -14.61 -15.36 9.88
N ILE A 600 -14.70 -15.08 11.18
CA ILE A 600 -15.35 -13.84 11.66
C ILE A 600 -14.58 -12.61 11.16
N LEU A 601 -13.25 -12.60 11.29
CA LEU A 601 -12.42 -11.47 10.87
C LEU A 601 -12.50 -11.19 9.36
N LEU A 602 -12.41 -12.21 8.51
CA LEU A 602 -12.50 -12.05 7.06
C LEU A 602 -13.90 -11.60 6.62
N TYR A 603 -14.95 -12.08 7.30
CA TYR A 603 -16.32 -11.62 7.05
C TYR A 603 -16.50 -10.14 7.41
N VAL A 604 -16.09 -9.76 8.64
CA VAL A 604 -16.16 -8.37 9.11
C VAL A 604 -15.30 -7.47 8.24
N CYS A 605 -14.12 -7.92 7.81
CA CYS A 605 -13.24 -7.19 6.91
C CYS A 605 -13.93 -6.76 5.61
N GLN A 606 -14.60 -7.69 4.93
CA GLN A 606 -15.27 -7.38 3.67
C GLN A 606 -16.38 -6.33 3.85
N TYR A 607 -17.19 -6.50 4.90
CA TYR A 607 -18.25 -5.58 5.22
C TYR A 607 -17.73 -4.20 5.63
N MET A 608 -16.76 -4.16 6.53
CA MET A 608 -16.22 -2.92 7.10
C MET A 608 -15.49 -2.08 6.07
N VAL A 609 -14.70 -2.69 5.18
CA VAL A 609 -14.03 -1.98 4.08
C VAL A 609 -15.07 -1.34 3.14
N ALA A 610 -16.16 -2.05 2.82
CA ALA A 610 -17.27 -1.50 2.03
C ALA A 610 -17.96 -0.32 2.72
N VAL A 611 -18.25 -0.42 4.01
CA VAL A 611 -18.86 0.67 4.78
C VAL A 611 -17.93 1.88 4.83
N MET A 612 -16.66 1.70 5.19
CA MET A 612 -15.67 2.78 5.25
C MET A 612 -15.54 3.49 3.90
N TRP A 613 -15.48 2.71 2.81
CA TRP A 613 -15.43 3.26 1.46
C TRP A 613 -16.63 4.16 1.15
N THR A 614 -17.85 3.70 1.47
CA THR A 614 -19.07 4.51 1.27
C THR A 614 -19.13 5.76 2.15
N TRP A 615 -18.47 5.74 3.31
CA TRP A 615 -18.32 6.91 4.20
C TRP A 615 -17.16 7.82 3.82
N ARG A 616 -16.49 7.56 2.68
CA ARG A 616 -15.31 8.30 2.21
C ARG A 616 -14.13 8.27 3.20
N ILE A 617 -14.02 7.18 3.96
CA ILE A 617 -12.89 6.89 4.83
C ILE A 617 -11.96 5.95 4.09
N ASN A 618 -10.66 6.28 4.01
CA ASN A 618 -9.68 5.38 3.40
C ASN A 618 -9.53 4.11 4.26
N PRO A 619 -9.90 2.92 3.75
CA PRO A 619 -9.83 1.68 4.51
C PRO A 619 -8.40 1.26 4.84
N ASP A 620 -7.39 1.63 4.05
CA ASP A 620 -5.98 1.26 4.34
C ASP A 620 -5.48 1.88 5.64
N ASN A 621 -5.92 3.09 5.96
CA ASN A 621 -5.52 3.80 7.18
C ASN A 621 -6.38 3.44 8.39
N SER A 622 -7.58 2.87 8.17
CA SER A 622 -8.59 2.73 9.23
C SER A 622 -9.01 1.29 9.51
N ALA A 623 -9.13 0.44 8.50
CA ALA A 623 -9.69 -0.90 8.66
C ALA A 623 -8.73 -1.85 9.41
N ILE A 624 -7.44 -1.79 9.11
CA ILE A 624 -6.42 -2.68 9.70
C ILE A 624 -6.38 -2.55 11.24
N PRO A 625 -6.36 -1.33 11.83
CA PRO A 625 -6.48 -1.15 13.27
C PRO A 625 -7.69 -1.81 13.92
N TYR A 626 -8.88 -1.65 13.33
CA TYR A 626 -10.07 -2.25 13.90
C TYR A 626 -10.07 -3.78 13.78
N LEU A 627 -9.58 -4.33 12.66
CA LEU A 627 -9.56 -5.78 12.44
C LEU A 627 -8.54 -6.49 13.33
N THR A 628 -7.36 -5.92 13.51
CA THR A 628 -6.34 -6.48 14.39
C THR A 628 -6.80 -6.45 15.85
N ALA A 629 -7.39 -5.33 16.30
CA ALA A 629 -7.93 -5.24 17.66
C ALA A 629 -9.14 -6.17 17.90
N LEU A 630 -10.02 -6.31 16.91
CA LEU A 630 -11.09 -7.32 16.96
C LEU A 630 -10.51 -8.74 17.01
N GLY A 631 -9.43 -8.98 16.26
CA GLY A 631 -8.69 -10.24 16.27
C GLY A 631 -8.10 -10.55 17.64
N ASP A 632 -7.58 -9.55 18.34
CA ASP A 632 -7.05 -9.70 19.70
C ASP A 632 -8.13 -10.14 20.69
N VAL A 633 -9.28 -9.47 20.68
CA VAL A 633 -10.40 -9.77 21.57
C VAL A 633 -10.96 -11.16 21.27
N LEU A 634 -11.25 -11.46 19.99
CA LEU A 634 -11.83 -12.73 19.59
C LEU A 634 -10.89 -13.91 19.82
N GLY A 635 -9.60 -13.76 19.46
CA GLY A 635 -8.61 -14.82 19.63
C GLY A 635 -8.40 -15.16 21.10
N THR A 636 -8.24 -14.14 21.95
CA THR A 636 -8.09 -14.33 23.40
C THR A 636 -9.35 -14.93 24.03
N LEU A 637 -10.54 -14.45 23.66
CA LEU A 637 -11.81 -14.97 24.17
C LEU A 637 -12.02 -16.44 23.77
N LEU A 638 -11.83 -16.78 22.49
CA LEU A 638 -12.02 -18.14 21.99
C LEU A 638 -10.99 -19.10 22.60
N LEU A 639 -9.75 -18.65 22.78
CA LEU A 639 -8.72 -19.42 23.47
C LEU A 639 -9.10 -19.66 24.94
N PHE A 640 -9.57 -18.63 25.65
CA PHE A 640 -10.00 -18.81 27.04
C PHE A 640 -11.20 -19.75 27.17
N LEU A 641 -12.21 -19.61 26.31
CA LEU A 641 -13.36 -20.52 26.27
C LEU A 641 -12.96 -21.97 25.96
N LEU A 642 -11.96 -22.16 25.10
CA LEU A 642 -11.40 -23.48 24.81
C LEU A 642 -10.78 -24.13 26.05
N PHE A 643 -9.99 -23.37 26.82
CA PHE A 643 -9.38 -23.89 28.05
C PHE A 643 -10.45 -24.20 29.11
N LEU A 644 -11.45 -23.32 29.28
CA LEU A 644 -12.58 -23.58 30.18
C LEU A 644 -13.38 -24.83 29.78
N PHE A 645 -13.53 -25.08 28.48
CA PHE A 645 -14.23 -26.26 27.98
C PHE A 645 -13.42 -27.54 28.20
N LEU A 646 -12.11 -27.51 27.93
CA LEU A 646 -11.21 -28.63 28.16
C LEU A 646 -11.12 -28.98 29.65
N ASP A 647 -11.09 -28.00 30.54
CA ASP A 647 -11.02 -28.24 31.99
C ASP A 647 -12.25 -29.00 32.50
N LYS A 648 -13.42 -28.75 31.89
CA LYS A 648 -14.67 -29.46 32.22
C LYS A 648 -14.75 -30.87 31.65
N ILE A 649 -14.08 -31.15 30.54
CA ILE A 649 -14.21 -32.44 29.82
C ILE A 649 -13.06 -33.38 30.13
N ASP A 650 -11.83 -32.87 30.07
CA ASP A 650 -10.62 -33.65 30.33
C ASP A 650 -9.50 -32.73 30.86
N SER A 651 -9.51 -32.48 32.16
CA SER A 651 -8.51 -31.65 32.84
C SER A 651 -7.09 -32.17 32.74
N LYS A 652 -6.88 -33.46 32.36
CA LYS A 652 -5.56 -34.05 32.15
C LYS A 652 -4.87 -33.53 30.89
N GLU A 653 -5.61 -33.04 29.90
CA GLU A 653 -5.01 -32.41 28.72
C GLU A 653 -4.42 -31.02 29.01
N ILE A 654 -4.91 -30.35 30.05
CA ILE A 654 -4.42 -29.02 30.47
C ILE A 654 -3.23 -29.17 31.43
N LEU A 655 -3.30 -30.14 32.35
CA LEU A 655 -2.28 -30.45 33.34
C LEU A 655 -1.37 -31.58 32.82
N VAL A 656 -0.62 -31.32 31.76
CA VAL A 656 0.45 -32.24 31.35
C VAL A 656 1.64 -32.04 32.30
N THR A 657 1.65 -32.78 33.41
CA THR A 657 2.83 -32.97 34.27
C THR A 657 3.89 -33.82 33.61
#